data_AF-A0AAE2V249-F1
#
_entry.id   AF-A0AAE2V249-F1
#
_cell.length_a   1.000
_cell.length_b   1.000
_cell.length_c   1.000
_cell.angle_alpha   90.00
_cell.angle_beta   90.00
_cell.angle_gamma   90.00
#
_symmetry.space_group_name_H-M   'P 1'
#
loop_
_entity.id
_entity.type
_entity.pdbx_description
1 polymer ?
#
loop_
_entity_poly.entity_id
_entity_poly.type
_entity_poly.pdbx_seq_one_letter_code
_entity_poly.pdbx_strand_id
1 'polypeptide(L)'
;MDELLNLLKVKLCNCTIKDEEIIKIKAYIESGENSLNVEEFNKYNMEKALRSHYNIRADFWKLMDSFIEKEEIFKRIINVFFAIGGESFFQIINGRFYSVSKTVNYLKPMEHKEKLLLWLIKNCLYRRNVIEVITIVEEMVSEDKEILSKTFLEAEDEFTKLSLAALAIKNGCSLPENEEEFIKHNFEDADNINKYLKDKQTALVDFFSYACDKSDELKEVVSNIISKSTNRKMLFYELVEFICFYDKTAQSYDIANRFNIDKKLYVHRLISIYVREENKKIREEIEERIKEIPLVFRETFEALKKKKLGQDNFHDLEVFLLAYFIYSYSKEEVDLENLKNAIGIILNLFICSDRTLEVLERKEKAKILEYVLEGKNEDLLEDFFHRTEKFDGHSGYIWRYHGLCFQLMYSIEEIRDIIHRFIYISVNIGEYALVASVISYVTGYNDISYISFAKKLLSEGIIEKHLILVADAVLNPKAKEYLKMLCNEENTEIINIAEDLKGESKEVVLEALFKTNKEKYSELLVRSLSDNSKFIRDKIAGLLSSYEGCKKQVLGILASKKTATREIAAKILMNFDMREFKAEIEKFAEKEKNEKVKILLLNIVNADYLDTEILESANSISSYCSERLKKTSYTAPEWTVVEGFTDVKYEDGNVLSKDVITYIISKYSLENVVERNLTAEKVIERCNKADLDAIGSEILNLWINNGADTKQKWVLALVSAIGGFNVVNTLKTQIDVWSKTSRGAIACEAVKALALNGSDDALIIIDSIARKFKHKQIKKAAAEAFVSAAKMFNLTEDDLADKIIPDLGFNKRGERIFDFGSRSFTVSFGLDFSLKITDNTGKVIKTMPKPNKSDDELKAKEAANEFKALKKQMKTIVSAQSLRLEMALAVNRLWKKKDWEKLFVENPIMHNFSLGLVWGIYEDGELKDTFRYMEDGSFNTVDEEEYNLIDNSFIGVVHPLELETEMLEGWKQQFEDYEIVQPFPQLQRKVYTVTEEEKEMKNIERFAGTKINGLSLVGKLTKMGWYRGSIQDAGCYYQFYKEDEKIGIGAELQFEYLGVGYEDEETTIYELVFYKASTVERGSYVYDEVTDENTIVPMKVPKRFFSEILYDVDRTLEAKTGFTANWKMDR
;
A
#
# COMPACT_ATOMS: atom_id res chain seq x y z
N MET A 1 -20.71 29.74 37.43
CA MET A 1 -22.12 30.21 37.32
C MET A 1 -22.16 31.60 36.70
N ASP A 2 -21.47 32.58 37.28
CA ASP A 2 -21.45 33.96 36.77
C ASP A 2 -20.99 34.09 35.31
N GLU A 3 -20.00 33.29 34.90
CA GLU A 3 -19.56 33.24 33.50
C GLU A 3 -20.66 32.75 32.54
N LEU A 4 -21.42 31.72 32.93
CA LEU A 4 -22.51 31.15 32.13
C LEU A 4 -23.67 32.14 32.00
N LEU A 5 -24.03 32.82 33.10
CA LEU A 5 -25.08 33.84 33.10
C LEU A 5 -24.65 35.10 32.33
N ASN A 6 -23.37 35.47 32.38
CA ASN A 6 -22.84 36.57 31.57
C ASN A 6 -22.86 36.24 30.08
N LEU A 7 -22.53 34.99 29.72
CA LEU A 7 -22.61 34.50 28.34
C LEU A 7 -24.07 34.51 27.85
N LEU A 8 -25.01 34.03 28.67
CA LEU A 8 -26.45 34.12 28.41
C LEU A 8 -26.90 35.58 28.19
N LYS A 9 -26.59 36.47 29.14
CA LYS A 9 -27.01 37.87 29.09
C LYS A 9 -26.40 38.62 27.91
N VAL A 10 -25.06 38.65 27.80
CA VAL A 10 -24.34 39.57 26.91
C VAL A 10 -24.12 38.97 25.53
N LYS A 11 -23.87 37.66 25.45
CA LYS A 11 -23.40 36.99 24.24
C LYS A 11 -24.50 36.21 23.50
N LEU A 12 -25.52 35.71 24.19
CA LEU A 12 -26.64 34.96 23.58
C LEU A 12 -27.90 35.81 23.42
N CYS A 13 -28.30 36.53 24.48
CA CYS A 13 -29.53 37.34 24.49
C CYS A 13 -29.28 38.83 24.21
N ASN A 14 -28.05 39.26 23.93
CA ASN A 14 -27.71 40.65 23.59
C ASN A 14 -28.23 41.71 24.60
N CYS A 15 -28.03 41.45 25.88
CA CYS A 15 -28.41 42.28 27.03
C CYS A 15 -29.90 42.53 27.23
N THR A 16 -30.78 41.73 26.63
CA THR A 16 -32.23 41.88 26.80
C THR A 16 -32.75 41.42 28.16
N ILE A 17 -32.03 40.51 28.83
CA ILE A 17 -32.35 40.05 30.19
C ILE A 17 -31.82 41.09 31.19
N LYS A 18 -32.70 41.59 32.07
CA LYS A 18 -32.36 42.62 33.07
C LYS A 18 -31.49 42.03 34.19
N ASP A 19 -30.69 42.88 34.85
CA ASP A 19 -29.84 42.45 35.98
C ASP A 19 -30.63 41.81 37.13
N GLU A 20 -31.82 42.36 37.43
CA GLU A 20 -32.73 41.80 38.44
C GLU A 20 -33.21 40.39 38.07
N GLU A 21 -33.42 40.11 36.78
CA GLU A 21 -33.82 38.79 36.28
C GLU A 21 -32.64 37.80 36.34
N ILE A 22 -31.42 38.25 36.03
CA ILE A 22 -30.20 37.43 36.17
C ILE A 22 -29.96 37.03 37.63
N ILE A 23 -30.21 37.92 38.59
CA ILE A 23 -30.11 37.60 40.02
C ILE A 23 -31.14 36.54 40.40
N LYS A 24 -32.38 36.66 39.91
CA LYS A 24 -33.45 35.66 40.13
C LYS A 24 -33.11 34.31 39.48
N ILE A 25 -32.62 34.30 38.25
CA ILE A 25 -32.16 33.10 37.53
C ILE A 25 -31.03 32.42 38.32
N LYS A 26 -30.05 33.20 38.81
CA LYS A 26 -28.94 32.68 39.61
C LYS A 26 -29.44 32.02 40.89
N ALA A 27 -30.30 32.70 41.66
CA ALA A 27 -30.88 32.17 42.88
C ALA A 27 -31.71 30.90 42.64
N TYR A 28 -32.51 30.87 41.56
CA TYR A 28 -33.25 29.67 41.16
C TYR A 28 -32.32 28.49 40.86
N ILE A 29 -31.27 28.71 40.05
CA ILE A 29 -30.32 27.66 39.68
C ILE A 29 -29.51 27.15 40.89
N GLU A 30 -29.05 28.04 41.77
CA GLU A 30 -28.15 27.68 42.88
C GLU A 30 -28.87 27.13 44.11
N SER A 31 -29.97 27.74 44.57
CA SER A 31 -30.66 27.37 45.81
C SER A 31 -32.11 26.93 45.60
N GLY A 32 -32.76 27.39 44.52
CA GLY A 32 -34.16 27.06 44.23
C GLY A 32 -35.16 27.85 45.06
N GLU A 33 -34.67 28.86 45.80
CA GLU A 33 -35.44 29.60 46.80
C GLU A 33 -36.40 30.64 46.19
N ASN A 34 -36.51 30.75 44.87
CA ASN A 34 -37.43 31.68 44.21
C ASN A 34 -38.21 30.96 43.10
N SER A 35 -39.54 31.02 43.14
CA SER A 35 -40.40 30.57 42.05
C SER A 35 -40.21 31.49 40.84
N LEU A 36 -39.21 31.18 40.02
CA LEU A 36 -38.98 31.83 38.75
C LEU A 36 -40.15 31.46 37.82
N ASN A 37 -40.97 32.43 37.40
CA ASN A 37 -41.98 32.16 36.38
C ASN A 37 -41.29 32.12 35.01
N VAL A 38 -40.88 30.92 34.61
CA VAL A 38 -40.08 30.69 33.41
C VAL A 38 -40.88 30.99 32.12
N GLU A 39 -42.20 31.10 32.21
CA GLU A 39 -43.10 31.43 31.08
C GLU A 39 -43.11 32.91 30.70
N GLU A 40 -42.61 33.80 31.56
CA GLU A 40 -42.56 35.26 31.31
C GLU A 40 -41.34 35.69 30.49
N PHE A 41 -40.39 34.79 30.20
CA PHE A 41 -39.22 35.11 29.40
C PHE A 41 -39.54 35.25 27.92
N ASN A 42 -38.97 36.28 27.29
CA ASN A 42 -38.97 36.39 25.82
C ASN A 42 -38.17 35.24 25.20
N LYS A 43 -38.70 34.64 24.13
CA LYS A 43 -38.00 33.60 23.36
C LYS A 43 -36.92 34.21 22.47
N TYR A 44 -35.77 33.55 22.39
CA TYR A 44 -34.61 33.95 21.58
C TYR A 44 -34.10 32.79 20.75
N ASN A 45 -33.64 33.09 19.52
CA ASN A 45 -33.01 32.11 18.65
C ASN A 45 -31.51 31.97 19.03
N MET A 46 -31.22 31.03 19.93
CA MET A 46 -29.85 30.76 20.39
C MET A 46 -28.97 30.14 19.30
N GLU A 47 -29.57 29.41 18.36
CA GLU A 47 -28.86 28.79 17.24
C GLU A 47 -28.11 29.81 16.40
N LYS A 48 -28.78 30.91 16.05
CA LYS A 48 -28.17 32.01 15.27
C LYS A 48 -26.96 32.61 15.99
N ALA A 49 -27.04 32.80 17.30
CA ALA A 49 -25.98 33.40 18.10
C ALA A 49 -24.73 32.49 18.18
N LEU A 50 -24.94 31.19 18.40
CA LEU A 50 -23.88 30.20 18.57
C LEU A 50 -23.26 29.71 17.26
N ARG A 51 -24.01 29.67 16.15
CA ARG A 51 -23.45 29.34 14.82
C ARG A 51 -22.50 30.42 14.31
N SER A 52 -22.78 31.68 14.63
CA SER A 52 -22.04 32.84 14.09
C SER A 52 -20.75 33.18 14.85
N HIS A 53 -20.52 32.59 16.03
CA HIS A 53 -19.40 32.93 16.90
C HIS A 53 -18.77 31.70 17.56
N TYR A 54 -17.74 31.14 16.92
CA TYR A 54 -17.07 29.91 17.36
C TYR A 54 -16.59 29.95 18.82
N ASN A 55 -15.99 31.06 19.26
CA ASN A 55 -15.49 31.20 20.63
C ASN A 55 -16.61 31.16 21.67
N ILE A 56 -17.74 31.83 21.40
CA ILE A 56 -18.91 31.85 22.29
C ILE A 56 -19.51 30.44 22.40
N ARG A 57 -19.56 29.69 21.29
CA ARG A 57 -20.02 28.30 21.25
C ARG A 57 -19.14 27.36 22.07
N ALA A 58 -17.81 27.49 21.96
CA ALA A 58 -16.88 26.68 22.73
C ALA A 58 -17.00 26.94 24.24
N ASP A 59 -17.05 28.22 24.64
CA ASP A 59 -17.16 28.63 26.04
C ASP A 59 -18.50 28.20 26.64
N PHE A 60 -19.60 28.33 25.89
CA PHE A 60 -20.92 27.88 26.31
C PHE A 60 -20.92 26.38 26.65
N TRP A 61 -20.42 25.52 25.76
CA TRP A 61 -20.41 24.08 26.01
C TRP A 61 -19.48 23.66 27.13
N LYS A 62 -18.30 24.29 27.22
CA LYS A 62 -17.37 24.08 28.34
C LYS A 62 -18.03 24.37 29.69
N LEU A 63 -18.76 25.47 29.78
CA LEU A 63 -19.47 25.85 31.00
C LEU A 63 -20.63 24.90 31.29
N MET A 64 -21.45 24.57 30.29
CA MET A 64 -22.57 23.64 30.47
C MET A 64 -22.09 22.25 30.95
N ASP A 65 -21.02 21.72 30.37
CA ASP A 65 -20.47 20.41 30.74
C ASP A 65 -19.97 20.36 32.19
N SER A 66 -19.44 21.48 32.69
CA SER A 66 -18.93 21.57 34.05
C SER A 66 -20.01 21.39 35.13
N PHE A 67 -21.29 21.48 34.76
CA PHE A 67 -22.41 21.28 35.68
C PHE A 67 -23.05 19.90 35.60
N ILE A 68 -22.69 19.04 34.63
CA ILE A 68 -23.35 17.73 34.40
C ILE A 68 -23.35 16.85 35.67
N GLU A 69 -22.26 16.85 36.43
CA GLU A 69 -22.15 16.05 37.67
C GLU A 69 -23.04 16.57 38.82
N LYS A 70 -23.61 17.77 38.71
CA LYS A 70 -24.50 18.40 39.70
C LYS A 70 -25.93 18.39 39.19
N GLU A 71 -26.55 17.21 39.21
CA GLU A 71 -27.84 16.89 38.56
C GLU A 71 -28.94 17.95 38.81
N GLU A 72 -29.22 18.31 40.06
CA GLU A 72 -30.25 19.31 40.40
C GLU A 72 -29.97 20.71 39.87
N ILE A 73 -28.70 21.12 39.87
CA ILE A 73 -28.28 22.43 39.33
C ILE A 73 -28.37 22.39 37.80
N PHE A 74 -27.89 21.31 37.19
CA PHE A 74 -27.90 21.12 35.75
C PHE A 74 -29.33 21.07 35.18
N LYS A 75 -30.24 20.39 35.88
CA LYS A 75 -31.67 20.35 35.57
C LYS A 75 -32.27 21.76 35.49
N ARG A 76 -32.01 22.60 36.51
CA ARG A 76 -32.51 23.99 36.53
C ARG A 76 -31.87 24.86 35.46
N ILE A 77 -30.59 24.64 35.14
CA ILE A 77 -29.93 25.30 34.00
C ILE A 77 -30.67 24.94 32.70
N ILE A 78 -30.89 23.65 32.42
CA ILE A 78 -31.57 23.19 31.20
C ILE A 78 -32.96 23.82 31.09
N ASN A 79 -33.74 23.84 32.16
CA ASN A 79 -35.08 24.43 32.17
C ASN A 79 -35.06 25.93 31.82
N VAL A 80 -34.13 26.71 32.38
CA VAL A 80 -33.97 28.14 32.07
C VAL A 80 -33.59 28.33 30.60
N PHE A 81 -32.60 27.59 30.11
CA PHE A 81 -32.15 27.73 28.72
C PHE A 81 -33.20 27.27 27.72
N PHE A 82 -33.99 26.23 28.02
CA PHE A 82 -35.11 25.82 27.19
C PHE A 82 -36.21 26.90 27.13
N ALA A 83 -36.60 27.47 28.26
CA ALA A 83 -37.64 28.51 28.27
C ALA A 83 -37.24 29.75 27.46
N ILE A 84 -35.95 30.12 27.50
CA ILE A 84 -35.38 31.21 26.72
C ILE A 84 -35.25 30.82 25.23
N GLY A 85 -34.80 29.60 24.91
CA GLY A 85 -34.45 29.19 23.55
C GLY A 85 -35.55 28.55 22.71
N GLY A 86 -36.57 27.97 23.35
CA GLY A 86 -37.56 27.10 22.71
C GLY A 86 -36.91 26.02 21.83
N GLU A 87 -37.47 25.78 20.64
CA GLU A 87 -36.96 24.78 19.69
C GLU A 87 -35.48 25.02 19.27
N SER A 88 -35.01 26.28 19.27
CA SER A 88 -33.63 26.59 18.90
C SER A 88 -32.60 26.05 19.89
N PHE A 89 -33.02 25.75 21.13
CA PHE A 89 -32.19 25.07 22.11
C PHE A 89 -31.95 23.60 21.74
N PHE A 90 -32.98 22.89 21.27
CA PHE A 90 -32.82 21.50 20.82
C PHE A 90 -31.94 21.40 19.58
N GLN A 91 -32.06 22.35 18.65
CA GLN A 91 -31.23 22.42 17.46
C GLN A 91 -29.73 22.55 17.77
N ILE A 92 -29.34 23.40 18.74
CA ILE A 92 -27.93 23.57 19.10
C ILE A 92 -27.36 22.35 19.84
N ILE A 93 -28.17 21.65 20.65
CA ILE A 93 -27.73 20.43 21.34
C ILE A 93 -27.60 19.29 20.34
N ASN A 94 -28.57 19.11 19.44
CA ASN A 94 -28.48 18.08 18.40
C ASN A 94 -27.26 18.33 17.49
N GLY A 95 -27.02 19.57 17.09
CA GLY A 95 -25.84 19.98 16.32
C GLY A 95 -24.52 19.92 17.09
N ARG A 96 -24.53 19.60 18.39
CA ARG A 96 -23.32 19.34 19.18
C ARG A 96 -22.95 17.86 19.15
N PHE A 97 -23.88 16.98 19.49
CA PHE A 97 -23.58 15.57 19.70
C PHE A 97 -23.66 14.72 18.44
N TYR A 98 -24.37 15.20 17.39
CA TYR A 98 -24.63 14.46 16.16
C TYR A 98 -25.12 13.01 16.43
N SER A 99 -25.81 12.82 17.57
CA SER A 99 -26.31 11.56 18.06
C SER A 99 -27.48 11.88 18.99
N VAL A 100 -28.68 11.45 18.58
CA VAL A 100 -29.88 11.84 19.31
C VAL A 100 -29.95 11.16 20.68
N SER A 101 -29.43 9.93 20.83
CA SER A 101 -29.29 9.29 22.16
C SER A 101 -28.40 10.09 23.11
N LYS A 102 -27.28 10.65 22.64
CA LYS A 102 -26.43 11.53 23.47
C LYS A 102 -27.14 12.85 23.79
N THR A 103 -27.85 13.41 22.82
CA THR A 103 -28.70 14.60 23.01
C THR A 103 -29.80 14.36 24.04
N VAL A 104 -30.43 13.19 24.02
CA VAL A 104 -31.48 12.80 24.97
C VAL A 104 -30.91 12.51 26.33
N ASN A 105 -29.83 11.76 26.45
CA ASN A 105 -29.13 11.57 27.74
C ASN A 105 -28.75 12.90 28.38
N TYR A 106 -28.30 13.86 27.57
CA TYR A 106 -27.99 15.21 28.03
C TYR A 106 -29.23 15.98 28.51
N LEU A 107 -30.38 15.78 27.85
CA LEU A 107 -31.64 16.45 28.17
C LEU A 107 -32.54 15.68 29.14
N LYS A 108 -32.18 14.44 29.51
CA LYS A 108 -32.91 13.54 30.40
C LYS A 108 -33.36 14.17 31.72
N PRO A 109 -32.62 15.12 32.34
CA PRO A 109 -33.07 15.78 33.57
C PRO A 109 -34.22 16.80 33.38
N MET A 110 -34.61 17.16 32.15
CA MET A 110 -35.61 18.18 31.85
C MET A 110 -37.03 17.80 32.35
N GLU A 111 -37.82 18.79 32.80
CA GLU A 111 -39.15 18.56 33.38
C GLU A 111 -40.28 18.37 32.35
N HIS A 112 -40.22 19.07 31.21
CA HIS A 112 -41.24 19.01 30.14
C HIS A 112 -40.80 18.12 28.97
N LYS A 113 -40.61 16.83 29.24
CA LYS A 113 -40.07 15.86 28.27
C LYS A 113 -40.97 15.69 27.04
N GLU A 114 -42.28 15.93 27.17
CA GLU A 114 -43.27 15.87 26.11
C GLU A 114 -42.94 16.83 24.95
N LYS A 115 -42.41 18.02 25.25
CA LYS A 115 -42.04 19.01 24.24
C LYS A 115 -40.80 18.62 23.44
N LEU A 116 -39.86 17.91 24.07
CA LEU A 116 -38.71 17.32 23.38
C LEU A 116 -39.18 16.22 22.43
N LEU A 117 -40.05 15.33 22.89
CA LEU A 117 -40.58 14.25 22.07
C LEU A 117 -41.40 14.77 20.88
N LEU A 118 -42.25 15.78 21.10
CA LEU A 118 -43.00 16.45 20.03
C LEU A 118 -42.07 17.03 18.97
N TRP A 119 -41.00 17.72 19.38
CA TRP A 119 -40.02 18.29 18.47
C TRP A 119 -39.27 17.21 17.68
N LEU A 120 -38.88 16.10 18.32
CA LEU A 120 -38.17 14.99 17.69
C LEU A 120 -39.01 14.34 16.58
N ILE A 121 -40.28 14.02 16.88
CA ILE A 121 -41.19 13.41 15.90
C ILE A 121 -41.43 14.39 14.73
N LYS A 122 -41.77 15.65 15.02
CA LYS A 122 -42.07 16.66 13.99
C LYS A 122 -40.93 16.89 13.00
N ASN A 123 -39.68 16.76 13.44
CA ASN A 123 -38.47 16.95 12.62
C ASN A 123 -37.93 15.64 12.02
N CYS A 124 -38.63 14.52 12.20
CA CYS A 124 -38.31 13.24 11.59
C CYS A 124 -38.80 13.21 10.13
N LEU A 125 -37.94 13.59 9.19
CA LEU A 125 -38.27 13.64 7.75
C LEU A 125 -37.72 12.46 6.93
N TYR A 126 -36.77 11.69 7.46
CA TYR A 126 -36.14 10.58 6.72
C TYR A 126 -35.89 9.39 7.65
N ARG A 127 -35.76 8.19 7.06
CA ARG A 127 -35.59 6.90 7.74
C ARG A 127 -34.53 6.89 8.86
N ARG A 128 -33.38 7.53 8.64
CA ARG A 128 -32.29 7.59 9.65
C ARG A 128 -32.75 8.26 10.95
N ASN A 129 -33.71 9.17 10.88
CA ASN A 129 -34.26 9.87 12.04
C ASN A 129 -35.34 9.04 12.76
N VAL A 130 -36.02 8.11 12.08
CA VAL A 130 -37.10 7.29 12.68
C VAL A 130 -36.54 6.32 13.70
N ILE A 131 -35.44 5.65 13.37
CA ILE A 131 -34.75 4.73 14.28
C ILE A 131 -34.30 5.45 15.56
N GLU A 132 -33.75 6.65 15.39
CA GLU A 132 -33.34 7.49 16.51
C GLU A 132 -34.54 7.87 17.39
N VAL A 133 -35.66 8.30 16.79
CA VAL A 133 -36.90 8.62 17.52
C VAL A 133 -37.43 7.40 18.28
N ILE A 134 -37.48 6.22 17.66
CA ILE A 134 -37.94 4.97 18.30
C ILE A 134 -37.10 4.67 19.55
N THR A 135 -35.77 4.69 19.41
CA THR A 135 -34.85 4.36 20.51
C THR A 135 -35.05 5.30 21.71
N ILE A 136 -35.27 6.59 21.44
CA ILE A 136 -35.52 7.60 22.47
C ILE A 136 -36.85 7.36 23.17
N VAL A 137 -37.89 7.04 22.38
CA VAL A 137 -39.23 6.81 22.90
C VAL A 137 -39.24 5.59 23.83
N GLU A 138 -38.58 4.51 23.45
CA GLU A 138 -38.44 3.32 24.30
C GLU A 138 -37.81 3.69 25.66
N GLU A 139 -36.74 4.51 25.66
CA GLU A 139 -36.10 4.97 26.90
C GLU A 139 -37.03 5.89 27.71
N MET A 140 -37.69 6.86 27.08
CA MET A 140 -38.59 7.80 27.75
C MET A 140 -39.83 7.11 28.34
N VAL A 141 -40.43 6.15 27.61
CA VAL A 141 -41.59 5.37 28.07
C VAL A 141 -41.21 4.46 29.24
N SER A 142 -39.96 3.98 29.29
CA SER A 142 -39.48 3.21 30.44
C SER A 142 -39.45 4.03 31.74
N GLU A 143 -39.31 5.36 31.64
CA GLU A 143 -39.32 6.29 32.77
C GLU A 143 -40.71 6.82 33.11
N ASP A 144 -41.49 7.23 32.11
CA ASP A 144 -42.85 7.74 32.27
C ASP A 144 -43.78 7.12 31.21
N LYS A 145 -44.60 6.15 31.63
CA LYS A 145 -45.54 5.46 30.72
C LYS A 145 -46.62 6.37 30.14
N GLU A 146 -46.89 7.53 30.75
CA GLU A 146 -47.90 8.48 30.28
C GLU A 146 -47.33 9.51 29.29
N ILE A 147 -46.01 9.50 29.03
CA ILE A 147 -45.34 10.51 28.21
C ILE A 147 -45.93 10.60 26.79
N LEU A 148 -46.31 9.47 26.20
CA LEU A 148 -46.92 9.42 24.87
C LEU A 148 -48.32 10.04 24.87
N SER A 149 -49.13 9.80 25.91
CA SER A 149 -50.45 10.40 26.03
C SER A 149 -50.37 11.91 26.25
N LYS A 150 -49.44 12.38 27.09
CA LYS A 150 -49.20 13.81 27.31
C LYS A 150 -48.77 14.50 26.01
N THR A 151 -47.83 13.89 25.29
CA THR A 151 -47.34 14.40 24.00
C THR A 151 -48.45 14.40 22.94
N PHE A 152 -49.32 13.39 22.91
CA PHE A 152 -50.44 13.30 21.97
C PHE A 152 -51.47 14.42 22.16
N LEU A 153 -51.75 14.80 23.41
CA LEU A 153 -52.64 15.92 23.72
C LEU A 153 -52.07 17.28 23.29
N GLU A 154 -50.74 17.44 23.31
CA GLU A 154 -50.08 18.66 22.84
C GLU A 154 -49.87 18.71 21.32
N ALA A 155 -49.96 17.58 20.63
CA ALA A 155 -49.71 17.51 19.18
C ALA A 155 -50.83 18.19 18.36
N GLU A 156 -50.45 19.13 17.50
CA GLU A 156 -51.40 19.83 16.59
C GLU A 156 -51.48 19.20 15.19
N ASP A 157 -50.42 18.53 14.72
CA ASP A 157 -50.34 17.98 13.36
C ASP A 157 -50.64 16.47 13.28
N GLU A 158 -51.35 16.06 12.24
CA GLU A 158 -51.78 14.67 12.02
C GLU A 158 -50.60 13.69 11.92
N PHE A 159 -49.48 14.08 11.30
CA PHE A 159 -48.30 13.21 11.16
C PHE A 159 -47.73 12.83 12.53
N THR A 160 -47.59 13.80 13.43
CA THR A 160 -47.10 13.56 14.79
C THR A 160 -48.08 12.69 15.57
N LYS A 161 -49.39 12.94 15.46
CA LYS A 161 -50.41 12.09 16.11
C LYS A 161 -50.39 10.64 15.61
N LEU A 162 -50.30 10.43 14.30
CA LEU A 162 -50.21 9.10 13.69
C LEU A 162 -48.93 8.36 14.12
N SER A 163 -47.80 9.06 14.17
CA SER A 163 -46.53 8.48 14.64
C SER A 163 -46.61 8.10 16.12
N LEU A 164 -47.22 8.94 16.96
CA LEU A 164 -47.45 8.67 18.38
C LEU A 164 -48.38 7.47 18.59
N ALA A 165 -49.44 7.34 17.80
CA ALA A 165 -50.33 6.18 17.85
C ALA A 165 -49.57 4.87 17.55
N ALA A 166 -48.71 4.86 16.52
CA ALA A 166 -47.87 3.70 16.22
C ALA A 166 -46.91 3.35 17.38
N LEU A 167 -46.24 4.37 17.94
CA LEU A 167 -45.33 4.19 19.06
C LEU A 167 -46.06 3.70 20.32
N ALA A 168 -47.28 4.18 20.58
CA ALA A 168 -48.10 3.75 21.70
C ALA A 168 -48.51 2.28 21.59
N ILE A 169 -48.96 1.84 20.40
CA ILE A 169 -49.28 0.44 20.09
C ILE A 169 -48.08 -0.47 20.39
N LYS A 170 -46.89 -0.11 19.88
CA LYS A 170 -45.69 -0.94 20.05
C LYS A 170 -45.24 -1.05 21.50
N ASN A 171 -45.34 0.04 22.27
CA ASN A 171 -44.90 0.12 23.65
C ASN A 171 -45.98 -0.29 24.68
N GLY A 172 -47.21 -0.56 24.23
CA GLY A 172 -48.33 -0.92 25.12
C GLY A 172 -48.81 0.24 25.99
N CYS A 173 -48.73 1.47 25.48
CA CYS A 173 -49.26 2.68 26.12
C CYS A 173 -50.67 2.97 25.59
N SER A 174 -51.53 3.53 26.42
CA SER A 174 -52.88 3.98 26.00
C SER A 174 -52.90 5.47 25.68
N LEU A 175 -53.54 5.83 24.57
CA LEU A 175 -53.82 7.20 24.16
C LEU A 175 -55.29 7.58 24.44
N PRO A 176 -55.64 8.88 24.35
CA PRO A 176 -57.02 9.35 24.54
C PRO A 176 -58.03 8.85 23.48
N GLU A 177 -57.52 8.41 22.32
CA GLU A 177 -58.29 7.83 21.21
C GLU A 177 -57.79 6.41 20.94
N ASN A 178 -58.65 5.52 20.40
CA ASN A 178 -58.22 4.19 19.99
C ASN A 178 -57.18 4.31 18.87
N GLU A 179 -55.98 3.80 19.11
CA GLU A 179 -54.81 4.02 18.28
C GLU A 179 -54.95 3.35 16.91
N GLU A 180 -55.54 2.16 16.87
CA GLU A 180 -55.73 1.38 15.64
C GLU A 180 -56.85 1.96 14.76
N GLU A 181 -57.99 2.32 15.35
CA GLU A 181 -59.10 2.97 14.64
C GLU A 181 -58.67 4.34 14.10
N PHE A 182 -57.91 5.11 14.89
CA PHE A 182 -57.37 6.39 14.47
C PHE A 182 -56.45 6.26 13.25
N ILE A 183 -55.50 5.31 13.28
CA ILE A 183 -54.61 5.07 12.13
C ILE A 183 -55.41 4.61 10.92
N LYS A 184 -56.32 3.65 11.08
CA LYS A 184 -57.10 3.09 9.98
C LYS A 184 -57.93 4.14 9.26
N HIS A 185 -58.69 4.96 9.99
CA HIS A 185 -59.55 6.00 9.42
C HIS A 185 -58.79 6.99 8.53
N ASN A 186 -57.54 7.30 8.86
CA ASN A 186 -56.71 8.24 8.10
C ASN A 186 -56.19 7.67 6.76
N PHE A 187 -56.14 6.34 6.59
CA PHE A 187 -55.58 5.69 5.40
C PHE A 187 -56.57 4.83 4.58
N GLU A 188 -57.88 5.01 4.80
CA GLU A 188 -58.91 4.33 4.00
C GLU A 188 -59.00 4.86 2.54
N ASP A 189 -58.69 6.13 2.31
CA ASP A 189 -58.75 6.80 1.00
C ASP A 189 -57.37 6.94 0.31
N ALA A 190 -57.33 6.67 -1.00
CA ALA A 190 -56.15 6.81 -1.84
C ALA A 190 -55.67 8.28 -1.96
N ASP A 191 -56.58 9.25 -1.90
CA ASP A 191 -56.22 10.67 -1.88
C ASP A 191 -55.47 11.03 -0.59
N ASN A 192 -55.86 10.46 0.55
CA ASN A 192 -55.13 10.64 1.81
C ASN A 192 -53.77 9.97 1.80
N ILE A 193 -53.67 8.73 1.31
CA ILE A 193 -52.38 8.02 1.12
C ILE A 193 -51.45 8.91 0.30
N ASN A 194 -51.94 9.46 -0.82
CA ASN A 194 -51.15 10.29 -1.71
C ASN A 194 -50.97 11.75 -1.23
N LYS A 195 -51.83 12.29 -0.36
CA LYS A 195 -51.72 13.67 0.17
C LYS A 195 -50.46 13.88 1.01
N TYR A 196 -49.93 12.84 1.65
CA TYR A 196 -48.69 12.90 2.43
C TYR A 196 -47.40 12.81 1.56
N LEU A 197 -47.50 12.68 0.22
CA LEU A 197 -46.47 12.34 -0.80
C LEU A 197 -45.24 13.24 -0.97
N LYS A 198 -44.97 14.23 -0.12
CA LYS A 198 -43.73 14.99 -0.28
C LYS A 198 -42.55 14.26 0.36
N ASP A 199 -42.41 14.39 1.67
CA ASP A 199 -41.18 13.97 2.36
C ASP A 199 -41.44 13.04 3.57
N LYS A 200 -42.71 12.77 3.94
CA LYS A 200 -43.03 12.12 5.24
C LYS A 200 -43.59 10.69 5.16
N GLN A 201 -43.95 10.21 3.97
CA GLN A 201 -44.56 8.87 3.81
C GLN A 201 -43.65 7.74 4.24
N THR A 202 -42.36 7.81 3.89
CA THR A 202 -41.38 6.79 4.30
C THR A 202 -41.31 6.69 5.81
N ALA A 203 -41.25 7.82 6.52
CA ALA A 203 -41.18 7.84 7.97
C ALA A 203 -42.43 7.23 8.63
N LEU A 204 -43.62 7.47 8.09
CA LEU A 204 -44.86 6.86 8.59
C LEU A 204 -44.88 5.35 8.37
N VAL A 205 -44.48 4.88 7.19
CA VAL A 205 -44.38 3.44 6.88
C VAL A 205 -43.41 2.76 7.84
N ASP A 206 -42.28 3.39 8.15
CA ASP A 206 -41.29 2.90 9.11
C ASP A 206 -41.87 2.82 10.54
N PHE A 207 -42.56 3.88 11.02
CA PHE A 207 -43.22 3.86 12.34
C PHE A 207 -44.31 2.77 12.43
N PHE A 208 -45.16 2.62 11.40
CA PHE A 208 -46.18 1.58 11.38
C PHE A 208 -45.57 0.18 11.30
N SER A 209 -44.55 -0.01 10.46
CA SER A 209 -43.82 -1.27 10.35
C SER A 209 -43.22 -1.68 11.70
N TYR A 210 -42.63 -0.74 12.44
CA TYR A 210 -42.10 -0.99 13.78
C TYR A 210 -43.20 -1.47 14.76
N ALA A 211 -44.43 -0.96 14.65
CA ALA A 211 -45.56 -1.35 15.49
C ALA A 211 -46.29 -2.65 15.06
N CYS A 212 -46.05 -3.15 13.85
CA CYS A 212 -46.77 -4.29 13.27
C CYS A 212 -46.62 -5.63 14.01
N ASP A 213 -45.66 -5.80 14.92
CA ASP A 213 -45.58 -7.02 15.74
C ASP A 213 -46.66 -7.07 16.84
N LYS A 214 -47.36 -5.96 17.08
CA LYS A 214 -48.38 -5.81 18.13
C LYS A 214 -49.80 -5.59 17.59
N SER A 215 -49.95 -5.39 16.27
CA SER A 215 -51.22 -5.12 15.61
C SER A 215 -51.21 -5.68 14.19
N ASP A 216 -52.18 -6.54 13.86
CA ASP A 216 -52.31 -7.12 12.52
C ASP A 216 -52.96 -6.11 11.55
N GLU A 217 -53.81 -5.23 12.08
CA GLU A 217 -54.47 -4.13 11.39
C GLU A 217 -53.45 -3.19 10.73
N LEU A 218 -52.33 -2.91 11.42
CA LEU A 218 -51.24 -2.08 10.85
C LEU A 218 -50.54 -2.73 9.66
N LYS A 219 -50.47 -4.07 9.59
CA LYS A 219 -49.90 -4.75 8.43
C LYS A 219 -50.73 -4.49 7.18
N GLU A 220 -52.06 -4.47 7.32
CA GLU A 220 -52.99 -4.13 6.23
C GLU A 220 -52.85 -2.66 5.82
N VAL A 221 -52.67 -1.75 6.78
CA VAL A 221 -52.44 -0.32 6.50
C VAL A 221 -51.15 -0.12 5.70
N VAL A 222 -50.03 -0.72 6.11
CA VAL A 222 -48.75 -0.66 5.37
C VAL A 222 -48.89 -1.22 3.95
N SER A 223 -49.56 -2.36 3.81
CA SER A 223 -49.89 -2.96 2.50
C SER A 223 -50.68 -1.99 1.60
N ASN A 224 -51.73 -1.38 2.14
CA ASN A 224 -52.58 -0.44 1.43
C ASN A 224 -51.82 0.83 1.00
N ILE A 225 -50.97 1.37 1.86
CA ILE A 225 -50.13 2.54 1.55
C ILE A 225 -49.21 2.23 0.38
N ILE A 226 -48.48 1.11 0.41
CA ILE A 226 -47.53 0.75 -0.64
C ILE A 226 -48.25 0.43 -1.95
N SER A 227 -49.35 -0.33 -1.90
CA SER A 227 -50.07 -0.76 -3.11
C SER A 227 -50.78 0.38 -3.84
N LYS A 228 -51.34 1.37 -3.12
CA LYS A 228 -52.09 2.50 -3.69
C LYS A 228 -51.25 3.75 -3.95
N SER A 229 -49.98 3.78 -3.52
CA SER A 229 -49.09 4.93 -3.71
C SER A 229 -48.51 5.02 -5.13
N THR A 230 -48.34 6.24 -5.63
CA THR A 230 -47.62 6.52 -6.88
C THR A 230 -46.11 6.25 -6.77
N ASN A 231 -45.55 6.26 -5.56
CA ASN A 231 -44.13 6.02 -5.25
C ASN A 231 -43.85 4.61 -4.71
N ARG A 232 -44.72 3.64 -4.98
CA ARG A 232 -44.68 2.27 -4.44
C ARG A 232 -43.31 1.57 -4.51
N LYS A 233 -42.51 1.80 -5.56
CA LYS A 233 -41.14 1.25 -5.69
C LYS A 233 -40.24 1.77 -4.59
N MET A 234 -40.19 3.09 -4.41
CA MET A 234 -39.37 3.74 -3.40
C MET A 234 -39.80 3.32 -2.00
N LEU A 235 -41.11 3.35 -1.71
CA LEU A 235 -41.64 2.98 -0.39
C LEU A 235 -41.31 1.52 -0.02
N PHE A 236 -41.44 0.59 -0.97
CA PHE A 236 -41.05 -0.79 -0.72
C PHE A 236 -39.55 -0.94 -0.46
N TYR A 237 -38.69 -0.19 -1.17
CA TYR A 237 -37.24 -0.30 -1.00
C TYR A 237 -36.82 0.22 0.38
N GLU A 238 -37.34 1.38 0.78
CA GLU A 238 -37.09 1.97 2.10
C GLU A 238 -37.60 1.07 3.23
N LEU A 239 -38.81 0.50 3.09
CA LEU A 239 -39.38 -0.43 4.07
C LEU A 239 -38.46 -1.64 4.28
N VAL A 240 -38.01 -2.25 3.18
CA VAL A 240 -37.10 -3.41 3.23
C VAL A 240 -35.84 -3.04 4.00
N GLU A 241 -35.21 -1.93 3.62
CA GLU A 241 -33.98 -1.52 4.29
C GLU A 241 -34.23 -1.19 5.77
N PHE A 242 -35.36 -0.56 6.13
CA PHE A 242 -35.72 -0.26 7.53
C PHE A 242 -35.84 -1.53 8.38
N ILE A 243 -36.53 -2.54 7.89
CA ILE A 243 -36.66 -3.81 8.61
C ILE A 243 -35.30 -4.50 8.73
N CYS A 244 -34.52 -4.55 7.64
CA CYS A 244 -33.18 -5.15 7.65
C CYS A 244 -32.20 -4.44 8.61
N PHE A 245 -32.46 -3.17 8.99
CA PHE A 245 -31.67 -2.47 9.99
C PHE A 245 -31.82 -3.10 11.39
N TYR A 246 -33.06 -3.46 11.78
CA TYR A 246 -33.35 -4.06 13.08
C TYR A 246 -33.17 -5.58 13.08
N ASP A 247 -33.54 -6.22 11.97
CA ASP A 247 -33.41 -7.65 11.76
C ASP A 247 -32.54 -7.90 10.54
N LYS A 248 -31.23 -8.07 10.79
CA LYS A 248 -30.26 -8.38 9.73
C LYS A 248 -30.53 -9.72 9.03
N THR A 249 -31.41 -10.57 9.58
CA THR A 249 -31.80 -11.85 8.97
C THR A 249 -32.99 -11.71 8.03
N ALA A 250 -33.74 -10.60 8.10
CA ALA A 250 -34.93 -10.37 7.30
C ALA A 250 -34.60 -10.30 5.80
N GLN A 251 -35.30 -11.11 5.02
CA GLN A 251 -35.18 -11.13 3.56
C GLN A 251 -36.25 -10.27 2.89
N SER A 252 -35.89 -9.62 1.78
CA SER A 252 -36.81 -8.74 1.04
C SER A 252 -38.09 -9.45 0.60
N TYR A 253 -37.98 -10.75 0.27
CA TYR A 253 -39.12 -11.57 -0.09
C TYR A 253 -40.09 -11.83 1.06
N ASP A 254 -39.55 -12.14 2.24
CA ASP A 254 -40.35 -12.39 3.44
C ASP A 254 -41.08 -11.13 3.88
N ILE A 255 -40.46 -9.96 3.70
CA ILE A 255 -41.09 -8.66 3.91
C ILE A 255 -42.25 -8.46 2.92
N ALA A 256 -42.03 -8.73 1.62
CA ALA A 256 -43.10 -8.64 0.63
C ALA A 256 -44.28 -9.57 0.96
N ASN A 257 -44.01 -10.79 1.44
CA ASN A 257 -45.06 -11.72 1.89
C ASN A 257 -45.75 -11.24 3.18
N ARG A 258 -44.98 -10.78 4.18
CA ARG A 258 -45.46 -10.30 5.48
C ARG A 258 -46.49 -9.17 5.33
N PHE A 259 -46.28 -8.30 4.34
CA PHE A 259 -47.15 -7.15 4.06
C PHE A 259 -48.02 -7.33 2.81
N ASN A 260 -48.10 -8.55 2.24
CA ASN A 260 -48.89 -8.82 1.02
C ASN A 260 -48.63 -7.84 -0.14
N ILE A 261 -47.36 -7.46 -0.34
CA ILE A 261 -46.90 -6.53 -1.38
C ILE A 261 -46.72 -7.27 -2.70
N ASP A 262 -46.99 -6.59 -3.82
CA ASP A 262 -46.76 -7.13 -5.17
C ASP A 262 -45.29 -7.59 -5.34
N LYS A 263 -45.13 -8.91 -5.50
CA LYS A 263 -43.83 -9.59 -5.64
C LYS A 263 -43.03 -9.09 -6.85
N LYS A 264 -43.66 -8.42 -7.83
CA LYS A 264 -42.95 -7.77 -8.93
C LYS A 264 -42.01 -6.66 -8.46
N LEU A 265 -42.38 -5.93 -7.41
CA LEU A 265 -41.53 -4.90 -6.82
C LEU A 265 -40.29 -5.50 -6.17
N TYR A 266 -40.41 -6.69 -5.58
CA TYR A 266 -39.29 -7.48 -5.06
C TYR A 266 -38.35 -7.91 -6.18
N VAL A 267 -38.85 -8.56 -7.23
CA VAL A 267 -38.01 -8.95 -8.38
C VAL A 267 -37.32 -7.73 -8.99
N HIS A 268 -38.04 -6.61 -9.15
CA HIS A 268 -37.43 -5.38 -9.65
C HIS A 268 -36.32 -4.86 -8.73
N ARG A 269 -36.51 -4.93 -7.41
CA ARG A 269 -35.48 -4.56 -6.41
C ARG A 269 -34.23 -5.42 -6.57
N LEU A 270 -34.39 -6.74 -6.60
CA LEU A 270 -33.28 -7.68 -6.73
C LEU A 270 -32.43 -7.38 -7.96
N ILE A 271 -33.08 -7.21 -9.12
CA ILE A 271 -32.39 -6.91 -10.36
C ILE A 271 -31.68 -5.55 -10.28
N SER A 272 -32.36 -4.52 -9.75
CA SER A 272 -31.79 -3.18 -9.61
C SER A 272 -30.55 -3.15 -8.72
N ILE A 273 -30.54 -3.95 -7.64
CA ILE A 273 -29.37 -4.05 -6.76
C ILE A 273 -28.27 -4.85 -7.43
N TYR A 274 -28.61 -5.95 -8.12
CA TYR A 274 -27.62 -6.71 -8.87
C TYR A 274 -26.91 -5.85 -9.94
N VAL A 275 -27.65 -4.99 -10.66
CA VAL A 275 -27.05 -4.00 -11.57
C VAL A 275 -26.04 -3.12 -10.83
N ARG A 276 -26.41 -2.59 -9.67
CA ARG A 276 -25.62 -1.57 -8.95
C ARG A 276 -24.39 -2.14 -8.24
N GLU A 277 -24.55 -3.29 -7.61
CA GLU A 277 -23.60 -3.84 -6.66
C GLU A 277 -22.82 -5.03 -7.20
N GLU A 278 -23.36 -5.76 -8.20
CA GLU A 278 -22.72 -6.94 -8.77
C GLU A 278 -22.37 -8.01 -7.70
N ASN A 279 -23.31 -8.26 -6.79
CA ASN A 279 -23.09 -9.08 -5.61
C ASN A 279 -23.46 -10.55 -5.83
N LYS A 280 -22.55 -11.48 -5.47
CA LYS A 280 -22.76 -12.94 -5.60
C LYS A 280 -23.95 -13.45 -4.79
N LYS A 281 -24.18 -12.96 -3.57
CA LYS A 281 -25.32 -13.35 -2.72
C LYS A 281 -26.65 -12.98 -3.38
N ILE A 282 -26.70 -11.81 -4.01
CA ILE A 282 -27.89 -11.33 -4.73
C ILE A 282 -28.13 -12.18 -5.99
N ARG A 283 -27.06 -12.54 -6.69
CA ARG A 283 -27.16 -13.46 -7.83
C ARG A 283 -27.71 -14.83 -7.40
N GLU A 284 -27.18 -15.40 -6.32
CA GLU A 284 -27.66 -16.68 -5.76
C GLU A 284 -29.15 -16.59 -5.39
N GLU A 285 -29.57 -15.48 -4.75
CA GLU A 285 -30.99 -15.24 -4.44
C GLU A 285 -31.84 -15.15 -5.72
N ILE A 286 -31.38 -14.45 -6.76
CA ILE A 286 -32.10 -14.39 -8.04
C ILE A 286 -32.24 -15.80 -8.64
N GLU A 287 -31.17 -16.58 -8.66
CA GLU A 287 -31.14 -17.93 -9.22
C GLU A 287 -32.02 -18.92 -8.43
N GLU A 288 -32.16 -18.76 -7.13
CA GLU A 288 -33.10 -19.50 -6.29
C GLU A 288 -34.54 -19.08 -6.59
N ARG A 289 -34.82 -17.78 -6.54
CA ARG A 289 -36.18 -17.25 -6.60
C ARG A 289 -36.82 -17.37 -7.96
N ILE A 290 -36.03 -17.30 -9.03
CA ILE A 290 -36.57 -17.51 -10.38
C ILE A 290 -37.09 -18.94 -10.57
N LYS A 291 -36.54 -19.92 -9.84
CA LYS A 291 -37.03 -21.31 -9.82
C LYS A 291 -38.34 -21.42 -9.05
N GLU A 292 -38.46 -20.69 -7.94
CA GLU A 292 -39.64 -20.74 -7.07
C GLU A 292 -40.85 -19.99 -7.63
N ILE A 293 -40.64 -18.80 -8.19
CA ILE A 293 -41.69 -17.87 -8.66
C ILE A 293 -41.49 -17.43 -10.12
N PRO A 294 -41.35 -18.36 -11.07
CA PRO A 294 -40.99 -18.05 -12.47
C PRO A 294 -42.00 -17.13 -13.16
N LEU A 295 -43.28 -17.27 -12.85
CA LEU A 295 -44.33 -16.41 -13.41
C LEU A 295 -44.14 -14.93 -13.01
N VAL A 296 -43.70 -14.66 -11.77
CA VAL A 296 -43.47 -13.28 -11.30
C VAL A 296 -42.33 -12.63 -12.06
N PHE A 297 -41.25 -13.36 -12.34
CA PHE A 297 -40.14 -12.87 -13.17
C PHE A 297 -40.60 -12.54 -14.60
N ARG A 298 -41.38 -13.43 -15.23
CA ARG A 298 -41.95 -13.19 -16.57
C ARG A 298 -42.87 -11.98 -16.58
N GLU A 299 -43.76 -11.85 -15.60
CA GLU A 299 -44.66 -10.71 -15.50
C GLU A 299 -43.92 -9.39 -15.21
N THR A 300 -42.84 -9.41 -14.42
CA THR A 300 -41.99 -8.23 -14.20
C THR A 300 -41.27 -7.84 -15.50
N PHE A 301 -40.73 -8.80 -16.25
CA PHE A 301 -40.11 -8.56 -17.55
C PHE A 301 -41.09 -7.88 -18.52
N GLU A 302 -42.30 -8.43 -18.67
CA GLU A 302 -43.36 -7.85 -19.52
C GLU A 302 -43.80 -6.46 -19.03
N ALA A 303 -43.86 -6.23 -17.72
CA ALA A 303 -44.18 -4.92 -17.16
C ALA A 303 -43.13 -3.86 -17.50
N LEU A 304 -41.84 -4.24 -17.50
CA LEU A 304 -40.76 -3.33 -17.88
C LEU A 304 -40.71 -3.07 -19.38
N LYS A 305 -40.92 -4.11 -20.21
CA LYS A 305 -40.95 -4.02 -21.68
C LYS A 305 -42.02 -3.08 -22.23
N LYS A 306 -43.08 -2.78 -21.48
CA LYS A 306 -44.14 -1.81 -21.87
C LYS A 306 -43.62 -0.37 -21.98
N LYS A 307 -42.48 -0.04 -21.36
CA LYS A 307 -41.82 1.26 -21.52
C LYS A 307 -40.98 1.27 -22.80
N LYS A 308 -40.67 2.47 -23.30
CA LYS A 308 -39.93 2.62 -24.56
C LYS A 308 -38.44 2.30 -24.36
N LEU A 309 -37.98 1.19 -24.91
CA LEU A 309 -36.58 0.74 -24.88
C LEU A 309 -35.68 1.62 -25.75
N GLY A 310 -34.39 1.70 -25.41
CA GLY A 310 -33.37 2.47 -26.13
C GLY A 310 -33.38 3.97 -25.86
N GLN A 311 -34.03 4.41 -24.77
CA GLN A 311 -34.04 5.81 -24.32
C GLN A 311 -33.38 6.03 -22.94
N ASP A 312 -33.33 4.99 -22.11
CA ASP A 312 -32.80 5.04 -20.75
C ASP A 312 -31.88 3.84 -20.52
N ASN A 313 -30.57 4.11 -20.47
CA ASN A 313 -29.55 3.09 -20.33
C ASN A 313 -29.76 2.21 -19.09
N PHE A 314 -30.22 2.76 -17.96
CA PHE A 314 -30.40 1.97 -16.74
C PHE A 314 -31.60 1.03 -16.86
N HIS A 315 -32.68 1.51 -17.47
CA HIS A 315 -33.85 0.70 -17.76
C HIS A 315 -33.54 -0.44 -18.74
N ASP A 316 -32.79 -0.17 -19.80
CA ASP A 316 -32.40 -1.16 -20.80
C ASP A 316 -31.53 -2.28 -20.18
N LEU A 317 -30.66 -1.93 -19.23
CA LEU A 317 -29.86 -2.90 -18.46
C LEU A 317 -30.73 -3.80 -17.55
N GLU A 318 -31.72 -3.24 -16.86
CA GLU A 318 -32.66 -4.02 -16.03
C GLU A 318 -33.44 -5.03 -16.89
N VAL A 319 -33.84 -4.64 -18.11
CA VAL A 319 -34.54 -5.50 -19.08
C VAL A 319 -33.62 -6.60 -19.59
N PHE A 320 -32.38 -6.27 -19.94
CA PHE A 320 -31.37 -7.26 -20.35
C PHE A 320 -31.13 -8.31 -19.26
N LEU A 321 -30.91 -7.89 -18.01
CA LEU A 321 -30.65 -8.83 -16.91
C LEU A 321 -31.82 -9.76 -16.64
N LEU A 322 -33.05 -9.23 -16.67
CA LEU A 322 -34.24 -10.08 -16.53
C LEU A 322 -34.34 -11.09 -17.66
N ALA A 323 -34.12 -10.68 -18.91
CA ALA A 323 -34.10 -11.61 -20.04
C ALA A 323 -33.01 -12.67 -19.86
N TYR A 324 -31.82 -12.27 -19.41
CA TYR A 324 -30.69 -13.15 -19.13
C TYR A 324 -31.03 -14.20 -18.07
N PHE A 325 -31.57 -13.79 -16.92
CA PHE A 325 -31.91 -14.71 -15.85
C PHE A 325 -33.06 -15.64 -16.24
N ILE A 326 -34.10 -15.11 -16.89
CA ILE A 326 -35.23 -15.91 -17.39
C ILE A 326 -34.72 -16.99 -18.35
N TYR A 327 -33.92 -16.61 -19.35
CA TYR A 327 -33.37 -17.58 -20.29
C TYR A 327 -32.40 -18.57 -19.62
N SER A 328 -31.54 -18.09 -18.72
CA SER A 328 -30.59 -18.96 -17.99
C SER A 328 -31.32 -20.03 -17.17
N TYR A 329 -32.52 -19.73 -16.68
CA TYR A 329 -33.39 -20.68 -16.01
C TYR A 329 -34.22 -21.57 -16.96
N SER A 330 -34.92 -20.98 -17.94
CA SER A 330 -35.88 -21.70 -18.77
C SER A 330 -35.26 -22.49 -19.91
N LYS A 331 -34.18 -21.95 -20.51
CA LYS A 331 -33.54 -22.44 -21.74
C LYS A 331 -34.50 -22.63 -22.93
N GLU A 332 -35.62 -21.90 -22.95
CA GLU A 332 -36.61 -21.94 -24.03
C GLU A 332 -36.21 -21.04 -25.21
N GLU A 333 -36.57 -21.44 -26.43
CA GLU A 333 -36.25 -20.70 -27.66
C GLU A 333 -36.85 -19.29 -27.69
N VAL A 334 -38.08 -19.13 -27.18
CA VAL A 334 -38.76 -17.83 -27.08
C VAL A 334 -38.00 -16.88 -26.12
N ASP A 335 -37.42 -17.42 -25.06
CA ASP A 335 -36.65 -16.63 -24.09
C ASP A 335 -35.27 -16.27 -24.63
N LEU A 336 -34.65 -17.17 -25.41
CA LEU A 336 -33.42 -16.87 -26.16
C LEU A 336 -33.65 -15.72 -27.13
N GLU A 337 -34.79 -15.72 -27.83
CA GLU A 337 -35.15 -14.64 -28.76
C GLU A 337 -35.39 -13.31 -28.02
N ASN A 338 -36.09 -13.34 -26.88
CA ASN A 338 -36.24 -12.15 -26.03
C ASN A 338 -34.88 -11.61 -25.54
N LEU A 339 -33.96 -12.50 -25.16
CA LEU A 339 -32.60 -12.14 -24.76
C LEU A 339 -31.81 -11.53 -25.94
N LYS A 340 -31.86 -12.13 -27.14
CA LYS A 340 -31.22 -11.58 -28.34
C LYS A 340 -31.75 -10.19 -28.68
N ASN A 341 -33.05 -9.96 -28.55
CA ASN A 341 -33.64 -8.64 -28.75
C ASN A 341 -33.13 -7.62 -27.71
N ALA A 342 -33.00 -8.01 -26.44
CA ALA A 342 -32.41 -7.15 -25.40
C ALA A 342 -30.93 -6.85 -25.68
N ILE A 343 -30.15 -7.85 -26.09
CA ILE A 343 -28.76 -7.69 -26.55
C ILE A 343 -28.68 -6.71 -27.72
N GLY A 344 -29.60 -6.81 -28.69
CA GLY A 344 -29.68 -5.91 -29.82
C GLY A 344 -29.81 -4.45 -29.40
N ILE A 345 -30.61 -4.15 -28.38
CA ILE A 345 -30.76 -2.80 -27.84
C ILE A 345 -29.44 -2.31 -27.23
N ILE A 346 -28.76 -3.15 -26.43
CA ILE A 346 -27.49 -2.81 -25.81
C ILE A 346 -26.40 -2.57 -26.87
N LEU A 347 -26.23 -3.48 -27.84
CA LEU A 347 -25.22 -3.35 -28.90
C LEU A 347 -25.52 -2.19 -29.85
N ASN A 348 -26.79 -1.89 -30.09
CA ASN A 348 -27.19 -0.74 -30.89
C ASN A 348 -26.72 0.59 -30.29
N LEU A 349 -26.65 0.71 -28.96
CA LEU A 349 -26.08 1.90 -28.32
C LEU A 349 -24.63 2.11 -28.76
N PHE A 350 -23.82 1.05 -28.79
CA PHE A 350 -22.43 1.13 -29.22
C PHE A 350 -22.31 1.38 -30.73
N ILE A 351 -23.04 0.64 -31.56
CA ILE A 351 -22.96 0.76 -33.03
C ILE A 351 -23.51 2.11 -33.54
N CYS A 352 -24.61 2.62 -32.96
CA CYS A 352 -25.21 3.87 -33.43
C CYS A 352 -24.53 5.13 -32.90
N SER A 353 -23.92 5.07 -31.72
CA SER A 353 -23.22 6.22 -31.11
C SER A 353 -21.75 6.33 -31.51
N ASP A 354 -21.22 5.34 -32.22
CA ASP A 354 -19.85 5.34 -32.70
C ASP A 354 -19.60 6.42 -33.76
N ARG A 355 -18.57 7.23 -33.52
CA ARG A 355 -18.14 8.31 -34.43
C ARG A 355 -17.57 7.77 -35.73
N THR A 356 -16.88 6.63 -35.69
CA THR A 356 -16.28 5.99 -36.88
C THR A 356 -17.34 5.54 -37.88
N LEU A 357 -18.55 5.27 -37.38
CA LEU A 357 -19.70 4.87 -38.17
C LEU A 357 -20.63 6.04 -38.52
N GLU A 358 -20.34 7.29 -38.14
CA GLU A 358 -21.18 8.47 -38.51
C GLU A 358 -21.34 8.65 -40.02
N VAL A 359 -20.37 8.18 -40.81
CA VAL A 359 -20.40 8.22 -42.28
C VAL A 359 -21.45 7.30 -42.89
N LEU A 360 -21.94 6.31 -42.14
CA LEU A 360 -22.92 5.33 -42.61
C LEU A 360 -24.36 5.80 -42.34
N GLU A 361 -25.25 5.53 -43.29
CA GLU A 361 -26.67 5.81 -43.10
C GLU A 361 -27.29 4.92 -42.01
N ARG A 362 -28.39 5.38 -41.39
CA ARG A 362 -29.14 4.58 -40.38
C ARG A 362 -29.52 3.18 -40.88
N LYS A 363 -29.81 3.03 -42.17
CA LYS A 363 -30.14 1.74 -42.78
C LYS A 363 -28.94 0.80 -42.85
N GLU A 364 -27.74 1.32 -43.08
CA GLU A 364 -26.50 0.54 -43.09
C GLU A 364 -26.11 0.12 -41.68
N LYS A 365 -26.21 1.03 -40.70
CA LYS A 365 -26.01 0.70 -39.27
C LYS A 365 -26.95 -0.42 -38.80
N ALA A 366 -28.20 -0.43 -39.26
CA ALA A 366 -29.14 -1.50 -38.97
C ALA A 366 -28.71 -2.85 -39.56
N LYS A 367 -28.15 -2.88 -40.78
CA LYS A 367 -27.59 -4.10 -41.39
C LYS A 367 -26.36 -4.62 -40.65
N ILE A 368 -25.51 -3.71 -40.14
CA ILE A 368 -24.36 -4.08 -39.29
C ILE A 368 -24.85 -4.72 -38.00
N LEU A 369 -25.87 -4.14 -37.34
CA LEU A 369 -26.48 -4.75 -36.16
C LEU A 369 -27.09 -6.13 -36.47
N GLU A 370 -27.74 -6.29 -37.62
CA GLU A 370 -28.28 -7.58 -38.09
C GLU A 370 -27.17 -8.62 -38.31
N TYR A 371 -26.02 -8.23 -38.87
CA TYR A 371 -24.85 -9.10 -38.95
C TYR A 371 -24.37 -9.52 -37.57
N VAL A 372 -24.23 -8.58 -36.63
CA VAL A 372 -23.76 -8.89 -35.29
C VAL A 372 -24.68 -9.89 -34.59
N LEU A 373 -25.99 -9.67 -34.65
CA LEU A 373 -26.97 -10.52 -33.98
C LEU A 373 -27.17 -11.88 -34.68
N GLU A 374 -27.23 -11.91 -36.01
CA GLU A 374 -27.71 -13.07 -36.77
C GLU A 374 -26.72 -13.62 -37.80
N GLY A 375 -25.60 -12.95 -38.06
CA GLY A 375 -24.63 -13.32 -39.09
C GLY A 375 -25.07 -13.03 -40.53
N LYS A 376 -26.16 -12.28 -40.73
CA LYS A 376 -26.66 -11.88 -42.06
C LYS A 376 -25.91 -10.67 -42.61
N ASN A 377 -25.89 -10.49 -43.94
CA ASN A 377 -25.26 -9.36 -44.62
C ASN A 377 -23.72 -9.30 -44.48
N GLU A 378 -23.04 -10.44 -44.26
CA GLU A 378 -21.57 -10.51 -44.18
C GLU A 378 -20.88 -9.99 -45.45
N ASP A 379 -21.49 -10.21 -46.61
CA ASP A 379 -21.04 -9.77 -47.94
C ASP A 379 -20.91 -8.24 -48.07
N LEU A 380 -21.53 -7.47 -47.17
CA LEU A 380 -21.48 -6.02 -47.17
C LEU A 380 -20.34 -5.46 -46.29
N LEU A 381 -19.68 -6.30 -45.48
CA LEU A 381 -18.69 -5.82 -44.51
C LEU A 381 -17.42 -5.29 -45.16
N GLU A 382 -16.94 -5.90 -46.25
CA GLU A 382 -15.74 -5.43 -46.95
C GLU A 382 -15.92 -3.99 -47.45
N ASP A 383 -17.06 -3.69 -48.09
CA ASP A 383 -17.39 -2.35 -48.54
C ASP A 383 -17.53 -1.36 -47.37
N PHE A 384 -18.09 -1.80 -46.24
CA PHE A 384 -18.16 -0.98 -45.03
C PHE A 384 -16.76 -0.64 -44.50
N PHE A 385 -15.88 -1.62 -44.33
CA PHE A 385 -14.52 -1.41 -43.83
C PHE A 385 -13.67 -0.53 -44.76
N HIS A 386 -13.93 -0.56 -46.07
CA HIS A 386 -13.29 0.32 -47.04
C HIS A 386 -13.74 1.78 -46.93
N ARG A 387 -15.01 2.03 -46.54
CA ARG A 387 -15.57 3.38 -46.41
C ARG A 387 -15.37 4.00 -45.03
N THR A 388 -15.11 3.22 -43.99
CA THR A 388 -14.85 3.71 -42.63
C THR A 388 -13.43 4.27 -42.51
N GLU A 389 -13.29 5.51 -42.02
CA GLU A 389 -12.00 6.03 -41.60
C GLU A 389 -11.53 5.27 -40.36
N LYS A 390 -10.33 4.67 -40.42
CA LYS A 390 -9.74 3.99 -39.26
C LYS A 390 -9.37 5.02 -38.21
N PHE A 391 -10.03 4.96 -37.07
CA PHE A 391 -9.76 5.83 -35.93
C PHE A 391 -8.56 5.29 -35.14
N ASP A 392 -7.60 6.15 -34.81
CA ASP A 392 -6.40 5.80 -34.02
C ASP A 392 -6.55 6.11 -32.52
N GLY A 393 -7.68 6.68 -32.12
CA GLY A 393 -7.85 7.31 -30.82
C GLY A 393 -8.41 6.40 -29.72
N HIS A 394 -8.08 6.76 -28.47
CA HIS A 394 -8.55 6.12 -27.23
C HIS A 394 -9.97 6.56 -26.83
N SER A 395 -10.96 6.52 -27.72
CA SER A 395 -12.35 6.79 -27.35
C SER A 395 -13.13 5.49 -27.23
N GLY A 396 -13.71 5.22 -26.05
CA GLY A 396 -14.59 4.06 -25.87
C GLY A 396 -14.44 3.43 -24.49
N TYR A 397 -14.78 4.17 -23.43
CA TYR A 397 -14.89 3.56 -22.09
C TYR A 397 -16.29 2.96 -21.92
N ILE A 398 -16.35 1.67 -21.60
CA ILE A 398 -17.60 1.00 -21.24
C ILE A 398 -17.87 1.28 -19.76
N TRP A 399 -19.04 1.86 -19.47
CA TRP A 399 -19.52 2.03 -18.10
C TRP A 399 -19.60 0.66 -17.42
N ARG A 400 -19.22 0.58 -16.13
CA ARG A 400 -19.16 -0.67 -15.35
C ARG A 400 -20.34 -1.62 -15.60
N TYR A 401 -21.57 -1.11 -15.56
CA TYR A 401 -22.79 -1.90 -15.75
C TYR A 401 -22.95 -2.52 -17.15
N HIS A 402 -22.42 -1.86 -18.19
CA HIS A 402 -22.40 -2.44 -19.53
C HIS A 402 -21.30 -3.50 -19.65
N GLY A 403 -20.18 -3.37 -18.92
CA GLY A 403 -19.16 -4.41 -18.81
C GLY A 403 -19.72 -5.73 -18.27
N LEU A 404 -20.54 -5.65 -17.21
CA LEU A 404 -21.31 -6.78 -16.68
C LEU A 404 -22.18 -7.45 -17.76
N CYS A 405 -22.77 -6.67 -18.67
CA CYS A 405 -23.59 -7.25 -19.75
C CYS A 405 -22.75 -8.09 -20.71
N PHE A 406 -21.59 -7.60 -21.16
CA PHE A 406 -20.70 -8.38 -22.04
C PHE A 406 -20.22 -9.67 -21.38
N GLN A 407 -19.91 -9.61 -20.09
CA GLN A 407 -19.54 -10.77 -19.28
C GLN A 407 -20.68 -11.81 -19.23
N LEU A 408 -21.90 -11.39 -18.89
CA LEU A 408 -23.05 -12.28 -18.81
C LEU A 408 -23.43 -12.83 -20.19
N MET A 409 -23.36 -12.01 -21.24
CA MET A 409 -23.56 -12.46 -22.61
C MET A 409 -22.56 -13.57 -22.97
N TYR A 410 -21.27 -13.41 -22.65
CA TYR A 410 -20.25 -14.42 -22.96
C TYR A 410 -20.42 -15.72 -22.17
N SER A 411 -21.06 -15.65 -20.99
CA SER A 411 -21.37 -16.84 -20.18
C SER A 411 -22.37 -17.79 -20.84
N ILE A 412 -23.15 -17.32 -21.82
CA ILE A 412 -24.14 -18.13 -22.55
C ILE A 412 -23.54 -18.60 -23.87
N GLU A 413 -23.42 -19.91 -24.03
CA GLU A 413 -22.79 -20.53 -25.20
C GLU A 413 -23.48 -20.15 -26.52
N GLU A 414 -24.82 -20.14 -26.54
CA GLU A 414 -25.66 -19.91 -27.71
C GLU A 414 -25.57 -18.48 -28.28
N ILE A 415 -24.94 -17.54 -27.56
CA ILE A 415 -24.79 -16.13 -27.98
C ILE A 415 -23.33 -15.65 -28.03
N ARG A 416 -22.34 -16.51 -27.74
CA ARG A 416 -20.92 -16.13 -27.81
C ARG A 416 -20.52 -15.59 -29.18
N ASP A 417 -21.08 -16.15 -30.24
CA ASP A 417 -20.79 -15.72 -31.60
C ASP A 417 -21.27 -14.29 -31.88
N ILE A 418 -22.28 -13.79 -31.17
CA ILE A 418 -22.68 -12.38 -31.25
C ILE A 418 -21.54 -11.48 -30.76
N ILE A 419 -20.88 -11.86 -29.66
CA ILE A 419 -19.72 -11.12 -29.13
C ILE A 419 -18.53 -11.26 -30.08
N HIS A 420 -18.27 -12.45 -30.63
CA HIS A 420 -17.19 -12.64 -31.59
C HIS A 420 -17.39 -11.75 -32.84
N ARG A 421 -18.61 -11.70 -33.40
CA ARG A 421 -18.94 -10.82 -34.54
C ARG A 421 -18.87 -9.33 -34.18
N PHE A 422 -19.29 -8.96 -32.98
CA PHE A 422 -19.16 -7.59 -32.48
C PHE A 422 -17.69 -7.19 -32.40
N ILE A 423 -16.84 -8.02 -31.76
CA ILE A 423 -15.40 -7.81 -31.67
C ILE A 423 -14.80 -7.72 -33.07
N TYR A 424 -15.15 -8.63 -33.99
CA TYR A 424 -14.67 -8.66 -35.36
C TYR A 424 -14.92 -7.33 -36.09
N ILE A 425 -16.12 -6.77 -36.00
CA ILE A 425 -16.40 -5.45 -36.60
C ILE A 425 -15.59 -4.36 -35.91
N SER A 426 -15.61 -4.31 -34.58
CA SER A 426 -14.93 -3.26 -33.81
C SER A 426 -13.42 -3.22 -34.06
N VAL A 427 -12.74 -4.37 -34.16
CA VAL A 427 -11.30 -4.38 -34.49
C VAL A 427 -11.02 -3.94 -35.92
N ASN A 428 -11.88 -4.28 -36.89
CA ASN A 428 -11.68 -3.94 -38.29
C ASN A 428 -11.88 -2.45 -38.58
N ILE A 429 -12.75 -1.77 -37.82
CA ILE A 429 -12.94 -0.30 -37.90
C ILE A 429 -11.95 0.49 -37.04
N GLY A 430 -11.13 -0.18 -36.21
CA GLY A 430 -10.05 0.42 -35.43
C GLY A 430 -10.38 0.74 -33.96
N GLU A 431 -11.50 0.26 -33.43
CA GLU A 431 -11.99 0.51 -32.07
C GLU A 431 -11.28 -0.36 -31.00
N TYR A 432 -9.95 -0.35 -30.98
CA TYR A 432 -9.16 -1.22 -30.09
C TYR A 432 -9.40 -0.96 -28.61
N ALA A 433 -9.70 0.28 -28.20
CA ALA A 433 -9.98 0.63 -26.81
C ALA A 433 -11.31 0.05 -26.31
N LEU A 434 -12.35 0.12 -27.15
CA LEU A 434 -13.64 -0.50 -26.86
C LEU A 434 -13.48 -2.02 -26.71
N VAL A 435 -12.81 -2.65 -27.67
CA VAL A 435 -12.55 -4.10 -27.66
C VAL A 435 -11.70 -4.49 -26.45
N ALA A 436 -10.67 -3.72 -26.12
CA ALA A 436 -9.86 -3.92 -24.92
C ALA A 436 -10.73 -3.91 -23.65
N SER A 437 -11.66 -2.96 -23.53
CA SER A 437 -12.60 -2.90 -22.42
C SER A 437 -13.50 -4.15 -22.36
N VAL A 438 -14.09 -4.57 -23.48
CA VAL A 438 -14.91 -5.79 -23.55
C VAL A 438 -14.10 -7.02 -23.12
N ILE A 439 -12.92 -7.22 -23.69
CA ILE A 439 -12.06 -8.38 -23.38
C ILE A 439 -11.67 -8.37 -21.90
N SER A 440 -11.36 -7.21 -21.33
CA SER A 440 -11.02 -7.09 -19.91
C SER A 440 -12.15 -7.60 -19.01
N TYR A 441 -13.40 -7.20 -19.27
CA TYR A 441 -14.55 -7.69 -18.49
C TYR A 441 -14.81 -9.18 -18.71
N VAL A 442 -14.74 -9.66 -19.96
CA VAL A 442 -14.98 -11.08 -20.28
C VAL A 442 -13.91 -12.01 -19.67
N THR A 443 -12.64 -11.60 -19.71
CA THR A 443 -11.50 -12.40 -19.19
C THR A 443 -11.28 -12.24 -17.69
N GLY A 444 -11.76 -11.15 -17.08
CA GLY A 444 -11.69 -10.93 -15.64
C GLY A 444 -12.61 -11.87 -14.84
N TYR A 445 -13.76 -12.24 -15.41
CA TYR A 445 -14.77 -13.03 -14.68
C TYR A 445 -14.69 -14.54 -14.89
N ASN A 446 -14.23 -15.00 -16.05
CA ASN A 446 -14.35 -16.41 -16.46
C ASN A 446 -13.06 -17.22 -16.24
N ASP A 447 -12.05 -16.69 -15.51
CA ASP A 447 -10.70 -17.27 -15.41
C ASP A 447 -10.06 -17.60 -16.77
N ILE A 448 -10.48 -16.90 -17.83
CA ILE A 448 -9.95 -17.10 -19.18
C ILE A 448 -8.65 -16.28 -19.31
N SER A 449 -7.59 -16.92 -19.80
CA SER A 449 -6.35 -16.23 -20.17
C SER A 449 -6.55 -15.42 -21.46
N TYR A 450 -5.85 -14.30 -21.60
CA TYR A 450 -5.85 -13.52 -22.85
C TYR A 450 -5.41 -14.39 -24.04
N ILE A 451 -4.44 -15.30 -23.81
CA ILE A 451 -3.92 -16.23 -24.81
C ILE A 451 -5.02 -17.14 -25.37
N SER A 452 -5.79 -17.79 -24.50
CA SER A 452 -6.88 -18.68 -24.94
C SER A 452 -7.96 -17.93 -25.71
N PHE A 453 -8.28 -16.72 -25.29
CA PHE A 453 -9.27 -15.89 -25.95
C PHE A 453 -8.79 -15.41 -27.33
N ALA A 454 -7.52 -14.96 -27.40
CA ALA A 454 -6.88 -14.56 -28.65
C ALA A 454 -6.86 -15.72 -29.66
N LYS A 455 -6.49 -16.94 -29.25
CA LYS A 455 -6.53 -18.14 -30.11
C LYS A 455 -7.92 -18.41 -30.68
N LYS A 456 -8.97 -18.22 -29.89
CA LYS A 456 -10.35 -18.36 -30.37
C LYS A 456 -10.67 -17.30 -31.43
N LEU A 457 -10.37 -16.03 -31.16
CA LEU A 457 -10.60 -14.95 -32.12
C LEU A 457 -9.80 -15.11 -33.43
N LEU A 458 -8.58 -15.63 -33.37
CA LEU A 458 -7.80 -16.00 -34.57
C LEU A 458 -8.54 -17.05 -35.41
N SER A 459 -9.14 -18.05 -34.78
CA SER A 459 -9.92 -19.08 -35.49
C SER A 459 -11.20 -18.55 -36.15
N GLU A 460 -11.72 -17.43 -35.66
CA GLU A 460 -12.88 -16.71 -36.21
C GLU A 460 -12.49 -15.68 -37.29
N GLY A 461 -11.22 -15.66 -37.73
CA GLY A 461 -10.75 -14.82 -38.84
C GLY A 461 -10.22 -13.44 -38.44
N ILE A 462 -10.08 -13.13 -37.15
CA ILE A 462 -9.41 -11.89 -36.72
C ILE A 462 -7.91 -12.01 -36.95
N ILE A 463 -7.31 -11.00 -37.58
CA ILE A 463 -5.87 -10.97 -37.86
C ILE A 463 -5.10 -10.68 -36.57
N GLU A 464 -4.00 -11.41 -36.34
CA GLU A 464 -3.18 -11.34 -35.13
C GLU A 464 -2.69 -9.93 -34.79
N LYS A 465 -2.34 -9.13 -35.81
CA LYS A 465 -2.00 -7.72 -35.65
C LYS A 465 -3.03 -6.94 -34.81
N HIS A 466 -4.32 -7.16 -35.05
CA HIS A 466 -5.37 -6.46 -34.30
C HIS A 466 -5.39 -6.91 -32.84
N LEU A 467 -5.16 -8.19 -32.55
CA LEU A 467 -5.11 -8.70 -31.19
C LEU A 467 -3.91 -8.15 -30.41
N ILE A 468 -2.77 -7.96 -31.08
CA ILE A 468 -1.60 -7.31 -30.45
C ILE A 468 -1.91 -5.84 -30.12
N LEU A 469 -2.59 -5.10 -31.01
CA LEU A 469 -3.00 -3.71 -30.75
C LEU A 469 -4.07 -3.61 -29.66
N VAL A 470 -4.96 -4.59 -29.55
CA VAL A 470 -5.88 -4.69 -28.42
C VAL A 470 -5.11 -4.96 -27.13
N ALA A 471 -4.13 -5.87 -27.13
CA ALA A 471 -3.28 -6.12 -25.96
C ALA A 471 -2.51 -4.86 -25.52
N ASP A 472 -2.03 -4.07 -26.49
CA ASP A 472 -1.39 -2.75 -26.24
C ASP A 472 -2.34 -1.75 -25.57
N ALA A 473 -3.64 -1.82 -25.87
CA ALA A 473 -4.66 -0.96 -25.26
C ALA A 473 -5.13 -1.46 -23.87
N VAL A 474 -5.09 -2.78 -23.60
CA VAL A 474 -5.55 -3.38 -22.32
C VAL A 474 -4.57 -3.12 -21.17
N LEU A 475 -3.27 -3.31 -21.40
CA LEU A 475 -2.20 -3.07 -20.42
C LEU A 475 -2.35 -3.75 -19.04
N ASN A 476 -2.99 -4.94 -18.98
CA ASN A 476 -3.06 -5.76 -17.77
C ASN A 476 -2.04 -6.94 -17.79
N PRO A 477 -1.79 -7.64 -16.66
CA PRO A 477 -0.81 -8.72 -16.60
C PRO A 477 -1.05 -9.83 -17.63
N LYS A 478 -2.32 -10.23 -17.86
CA LYS A 478 -2.69 -11.28 -18.84
C LYS A 478 -2.33 -10.87 -20.28
N ALA A 479 -2.52 -9.60 -20.64
CA ALA A 479 -2.14 -9.08 -21.95
C ALA A 479 -0.61 -9.01 -22.10
N LYS A 480 0.12 -8.62 -21.05
CA LYS A 480 1.59 -8.63 -21.04
C LYS A 480 2.15 -10.04 -21.22
N GLU A 481 1.51 -11.04 -20.62
CA GLU A 481 1.88 -12.45 -20.80
C GLU A 481 1.71 -12.90 -22.25
N TYR A 482 0.59 -12.56 -22.89
CA TYR A 482 0.37 -12.84 -24.31
C TYR A 482 1.45 -12.20 -25.20
N LEU A 483 1.80 -10.94 -24.96
CA LEU A 483 2.87 -10.26 -25.71
C LEU A 483 4.24 -10.95 -25.49
N LYS A 484 4.58 -11.32 -24.24
CA LYS A 484 5.82 -12.06 -23.94
C LYS A 484 5.85 -13.44 -24.61
N MET A 485 4.72 -14.16 -24.61
CA MET A 485 4.59 -15.45 -25.30
C MET A 485 4.90 -15.30 -26.79
N LEU A 486 4.29 -14.33 -27.48
CA LEU A 486 4.56 -14.05 -28.90
C LEU A 486 6.03 -13.69 -29.16
N CYS A 487 6.68 -12.92 -28.27
CA CYS A 487 8.11 -12.63 -28.35
C CYS A 487 8.98 -13.89 -28.20
N ASN A 488 8.62 -14.79 -27.29
CA ASN A 488 9.33 -16.06 -27.07
C ASN A 488 9.17 -17.03 -28.26
N GLU A 489 8.03 -16.97 -28.94
CA GLU A 489 7.74 -17.75 -30.15
C GLU A 489 8.32 -17.13 -31.44
N GLU A 490 9.04 -16.01 -31.33
CA GLU A 490 9.54 -15.22 -32.47
C GLU A 490 8.46 -14.88 -33.51
N ASN A 491 7.24 -14.60 -33.04
CA ASN A 491 6.09 -14.31 -33.90
C ASN A 491 6.36 -13.11 -34.83
N THR A 492 6.00 -13.23 -36.11
CA THR A 492 6.37 -12.25 -37.13
C THR A 492 5.59 -10.94 -37.01
N GLU A 493 4.31 -11.01 -36.62
CA GLU A 493 3.45 -9.82 -36.50
C GLU A 493 3.90 -8.93 -35.34
N ILE A 494 4.17 -9.49 -34.16
CA ILE A 494 4.64 -8.70 -33.02
C ILE A 494 5.98 -8.02 -33.30
N ILE A 495 6.88 -8.69 -34.03
CA ILE A 495 8.16 -8.12 -34.45
C ILE A 495 7.93 -6.94 -35.40
N ASN A 496 7.01 -7.08 -36.36
CA ASN A 496 6.72 -6.05 -37.37
C ASN A 496 6.14 -4.78 -36.76
N ILE A 497 5.34 -4.88 -35.68
CA ILE A 497 4.68 -3.73 -35.06
C ILE A 497 5.31 -3.29 -33.74
N ALA A 498 6.40 -3.94 -33.28
CA ALA A 498 7.06 -3.64 -32.02
C ALA A 498 7.46 -2.15 -31.88
N GLU A 499 7.83 -1.49 -32.99
CA GLU A 499 8.17 -0.06 -32.99
C GLU A 499 6.95 0.86 -32.86
N ASP A 500 5.77 0.39 -33.25
CA ASP A 500 4.52 1.16 -33.26
C ASP A 500 3.73 1.07 -31.94
N LEU A 501 4.07 0.08 -31.10
CA LEU A 501 3.47 -0.08 -29.77
C LEU A 501 3.71 1.16 -28.88
N LYS A 502 2.83 1.39 -27.91
CA LYS A 502 2.89 2.58 -27.06
C LYS A 502 3.22 2.21 -25.61
N GLY A 503 3.72 3.19 -24.86
CA GLY A 503 3.86 3.11 -23.40
C GLY A 503 4.60 1.86 -22.90
N GLU A 504 4.00 1.18 -21.93
CA GLU A 504 4.60 0.04 -21.22
C GLU A 504 4.65 -1.25 -22.07
N SER A 505 3.71 -1.48 -22.98
CA SER A 505 3.72 -2.66 -23.85
C SER A 505 4.96 -2.69 -24.74
N LYS A 506 5.37 -1.52 -25.26
CA LYS A 506 6.60 -1.39 -26.05
C LYS A 506 7.84 -1.78 -25.25
N GLU A 507 7.92 -1.36 -23.97
CA GLU A 507 9.00 -1.78 -23.07
C GLU A 507 9.03 -3.30 -22.92
N VAL A 508 7.87 -3.89 -22.57
CA VAL A 508 7.74 -5.33 -22.34
C VAL A 508 8.16 -6.14 -23.57
N VAL A 509 7.71 -5.72 -24.75
CA VAL A 509 8.01 -6.41 -26.02
C VAL A 509 9.49 -6.30 -26.38
N LEU A 510 10.07 -5.09 -26.32
CA LEU A 510 11.49 -4.90 -26.65
C LEU A 510 12.42 -5.62 -25.66
N GLU A 511 12.09 -5.61 -24.37
CA GLU A 511 12.85 -6.35 -23.36
C GLU A 511 12.76 -7.86 -23.59
N ALA A 512 11.55 -8.38 -23.85
CA ALA A 512 11.34 -9.80 -24.12
C ALA A 512 12.10 -10.26 -25.37
N LEU A 513 11.98 -9.53 -26.49
CA LEU A 513 12.71 -9.84 -27.73
C LEU A 513 14.23 -9.85 -27.51
N PHE A 514 14.76 -8.87 -26.78
CA PHE A 514 16.19 -8.80 -26.47
C PHE A 514 16.67 -9.97 -25.61
N LYS A 515 15.87 -10.39 -24.62
CA LYS A 515 16.15 -11.57 -23.79
C LYS A 515 16.10 -12.87 -24.59
N THR A 516 15.17 -12.99 -25.55
CA THR A 516 15.05 -14.15 -26.44
C THR A 516 16.27 -14.29 -27.33
N ASN A 517 16.66 -13.23 -28.05
CA ASN A 517 17.81 -13.25 -28.93
C ASN A 517 18.43 -11.86 -29.13
N LYS A 518 19.38 -11.53 -28.25
CA LYS A 518 20.10 -10.25 -28.26
C LYS A 518 20.81 -9.93 -29.58
N GLU A 519 21.29 -10.93 -30.32
CA GLU A 519 22.00 -10.72 -31.59
C GLU A 519 21.04 -10.34 -32.73
N LYS A 520 19.90 -11.02 -32.80
CA LYS A 520 18.88 -10.80 -33.83
C LYS A 520 18.13 -9.47 -33.62
N TYR A 521 17.81 -9.14 -32.37
CA TYR A 521 16.93 -8.01 -32.05
C TYR A 521 17.65 -6.74 -31.58
N SER A 522 18.98 -6.73 -31.45
CA SER A 522 19.71 -5.52 -31.07
C SER A 522 19.45 -4.36 -32.02
N GLU A 523 19.32 -4.62 -33.33
CA GLU A 523 19.08 -3.56 -34.31
C GLU A 523 17.72 -2.87 -34.10
N LEU A 524 16.69 -3.64 -33.76
CA LEU A 524 15.35 -3.13 -33.42
C LEU A 524 15.40 -2.23 -32.19
N LEU A 525 16.15 -2.64 -31.15
CA LEU A 525 16.35 -1.84 -29.95
C LEU A 525 17.15 -0.57 -30.25
N VAL A 526 18.19 -0.66 -31.06
CA VAL A 526 19.01 0.49 -31.48
C VAL A 526 18.17 1.52 -32.22
N ARG A 527 17.26 1.10 -33.11
CA ARG A 527 16.30 2.00 -33.78
C ARG A 527 15.36 2.68 -32.79
N SER A 528 14.90 1.93 -31.79
CA SER A 528 14.04 2.41 -30.72
C SER A 528 14.70 3.43 -29.77
N LEU A 529 16.02 3.67 -29.84
CA LEU A 529 16.68 4.80 -29.17
C LEU A 529 16.22 6.18 -29.72
N SER A 530 15.54 6.20 -30.87
CA SER A 530 14.95 7.41 -31.47
C SER A 530 13.54 7.72 -30.98
N ASP A 531 12.98 6.88 -30.09
CA ASP A 531 11.65 7.04 -29.51
C ASP A 531 11.48 8.40 -28.81
N ASN A 532 10.28 8.96 -28.79
CA ASN A 532 10.01 10.24 -28.13
C ASN A 532 9.93 10.10 -26.59
N SER A 533 9.55 8.94 -26.08
CA SER A 533 9.49 8.63 -24.65
C SER A 533 10.89 8.50 -24.04
N LYS A 534 11.18 9.35 -23.04
CA LYS A 534 12.43 9.26 -22.28
C LYS A 534 12.55 7.93 -21.55
N PHE A 535 11.45 7.47 -20.96
CA PHE A 535 11.39 6.23 -20.20
C PHE A 535 11.83 5.02 -21.04
N ILE A 536 11.30 4.91 -22.26
CA ILE A 536 11.66 3.83 -23.21
C ILE A 536 13.14 3.90 -23.59
N ARG A 537 13.64 5.10 -23.94
CA ARG A 537 15.06 5.26 -24.29
C ARG A 537 16.00 4.85 -23.15
N ASP A 538 15.71 5.26 -21.92
CA ASP A 538 16.55 4.96 -20.76
C ASP A 538 16.54 3.45 -20.45
N LYS A 539 15.39 2.78 -20.56
CA LYS A 539 15.27 1.31 -20.39
C LYS A 539 16.06 0.53 -21.44
N ILE A 540 15.89 0.87 -22.72
CA ILE A 540 16.61 0.24 -23.83
C ILE A 540 18.12 0.47 -23.71
N ALA A 541 18.54 1.67 -23.31
CA ALA A 541 19.95 1.97 -23.11
C ALA A 541 20.57 1.10 -22.02
N GLY A 542 19.84 0.81 -20.94
CA GLY A 542 20.27 -0.12 -19.90
C GLY A 542 20.54 -1.53 -20.44
N LEU A 543 19.65 -2.04 -21.30
CA LEU A 543 19.82 -3.35 -21.95
C LEU A 543 21.03 -3.36 -22.89
N LEU A 544 21.09 -2.38 -23.81
CA LEU A 544 22.15 -2.31 -24.82
C LEU A 544 23.54 -2.05 -24.23
N SER A 545 23.65 -1.32 -23.11
CA SER A 545 24.94 -1.03 -22.45
C SER A 545 25.68 -2.28 -21.96
N SER A 546 24.97 -3.41 -21.83
CA SER A 546 25.55 -4.70 -21.44
C SER A 546 25.93 -5.61 -22.62
N TYR A 547 25.61 -5.22 -23.86
CA TYR A 547 25.79 -6.07 -25.04
C TYR A 547 26.77 -5.48 -26.05
N GLU A 548 27.96 -6.06 -26.07
CA GLU A 548 29.08 -5.57 -26.88
C GLU A 548 28.83 -5.63 -28.41
N GLY A 549 27.98 -6.55 -28.88
CA GLY A 549 27.67 -6.72 -30.30
C GLY A 549 26.92 -5.54 -30.96
N CYS A 550 26.34 -4.63 -30.18
CA CYS A 550 25.61 -3.48 -30.73
C CYS A 550 26.49 -2.25 -31.01
N LYS A 551 27.78 -2.23 -30.63
CA LYS A 551 28.67 -1.05 -30.75
C LYS A 551 28.60 -0.35 -32.10
N LYS A 552 28.75 -1.11 -33.19
CA LYS A 552 28.75 -0.57 -34.56
C LYS A 552 27.40 0.01 -34.96
N GLN A 553 26.31 -0.63 -34.55
CA GLN A 553 24.94 -0.17 -34.81
C GLN A 553 24.67 1.14 -34.04
N VAL A 554 25.03 1.19 -32.75
CA VAL A 554 24.88 2.37 -31.89
C VAL A 554 25.76 3.53 -32.37
N LEU A 555 26.97 3.26 -32.86
CA LEU A 555 27.84 4.29 -33.45
C LEU A 555 27.16 5.02 -34.62
N GLY A 556 26.42 4.30 -35.46
CA GLY A 556 25.64 4.89 -36.56
C GLY A 556 24.55 5.87 -36.08
N ILE A 557 24.02 5.69 -34.87
CA ILE A 557 22.98 6.56 -34.29
C ILE A 557 23.51 7.95 -33.95
N LEU A 558 24.83 8.14 -33.82
CA LEU A 558 25.44 9.46 -33.62
C LEU A 558 25.18 10.42 -34.79
N ALA A 559 24.80 9.92 -35.97
CA ALA A 559 24.39 10.74 -37.11
C ALA A 559 22.95 11.31 -36.98
N SER A 560 22.20 10.96 -35.94
CA SER A 560 20.81 11.38 -35.76
C SER A 560 20.64 12.89 -35.64
N LYS A 561 19.57 13.46 -36.21
CA LYS A 561 19.22 14.87 -36.04
C LYS A 561 18.74 15.20 -34.62
N LYS A 562 18.24 14.23 -33.86
CA LYS A 562 17.71 14.42 -32.50
C LYS A 562 18.84 14.40 -31.46
N THR A 563 19.03 15.50 -30.72
CA THR A 563 20.06 15.60 -29.67
C THR A 563 19.91 14.55 -28.57
N ALA A 564 18.69 14.28 -28.12
CA ALA A 564 18.43 13.26 -27.08
C ALA A 564 18.86 11.85 -27.50
N THR A 565 18.73 11.53 -28.79
CA THR A 565 19.15 10.25 -29.37
C THR A 565 20.67 10.14 -29.48
N ARG A 566 21.36 11.24 -29.85
CA ARG A 566 22.83 11.25 -29.83
C ARG A 566 23.40 11.17 -28.42
N GLU A 567 22.77 11.84 -27.44
CA GLU A 567 23.17 11.77 -26.04
C GLU A 567 23.09 10.33 -25.50
N ILE A 568 21.96 9.63 -25.73
CA ILE A 568 21.80 8.27 -25.22
C ILE A 568 22.75 7.28 -25.93
N ALA A 569 22.98 7.46 -27.24
CA ALA A 569 23.95 6.65 -27.97
C ALA A 569 25.38 6.83 -27.44
N ALA A 570 25.80 8.08 -27.18
CA ALA A 570 27.11 8.34 -26.59
C ALA A 570 27.26 7.68 -25.21
N LYS A 571 26.23 7.73 -24.35
CA LYS A 571 26.24 7.05 -23.04
C LYS A 571 26.38 5.53 -23.15
N ILE A 572 25.71 4.91 -24.13
CA ILE A 572 25.83 3.47 -24.36
C ILE A 572 27.27 3.13 -24.78
N LEU A 573 27.84 3.89 -25.73
CA LEU A 573 29.19 3.65 -26.26
C LEU A 573 30.31 3.83 -25.23
N MET A 574 30.10 4.64 -24.19
CA MET A 574 31.06 4.80 -23.09
C MET A 574 31.30 3.51 -22.30
N ASN A 575 30.36 2.56 -22.32
CA ASN A 575 30.50 1.28 -21.62
C ASN A 575 31.39 0.28 -22.37
N PHE A 576 31.95 0.66 -23.51
CA PHE A 576 32.62 -0.24 -24.43
C PHE A 576 34.03 0.22 -24.78
N ASP A 577 34.90 -0.74 -25.11
CA ASP A 577 36.15 -0.44 -25.79
C ASP A 577 35.85 0.04 -27.22
N MET A 578 36.24 1.28 -27.51
CA MET A 578 36.00 1.97 -28.78
C MET A 578 37.31 2.35 -29.49
N ARG A 579 38.46 1.73 -29.16
CA ARG A 579 39.77 2.02 -29.79
C ARG A 579 39.71 2.00 -31.31
N GLU A 580 39.05 0.97 -31.84
CA GLU A 580 38.92 0.75 -33.29
C GLU A 580 38.10 1.84 -34.00
N PHE A 581 37.22 2.54 -33.27
CA PHE A 581 36.32 3.57 -33.81
C PHE A 581 36.75 5.00 -33.44
N LYS A 582 37.90 5.19 -32.78
CA LYS A 582 38.35 6.49 -32.26
C LYS A 582 38.29 7.61 -33.30
N ALA A 583 38.86 7.39 -34.48
CA ALA A 583 38.90 8.38 -35.55
C ALA A 583 37.50 8.72 -36.11
N GLU A 584 36.55 7.80 -36.00
CA GLU A 584 35.16 8.03 -36.42
C GLU A 584 34.41 8.86 -35.37
N ILE A 585 34.61 8.56 -34.09
CA ILE A 585 34.03 9.31 -32.96
C ILE A 585 34.59 10.74 -32.90
N GLU A 586 35.88 10.93 -33.17
CA GLU A 586 36.51 12.26 -33.30
C GLU A 586 35.78 13.12 -34.33
N LYS A 587 35.47 12.57 -35.51
CA LYS A 587 34.71 13.27 -36.56
C LYS A 587 33.29 13.64 -36.11
N PHE A 588 32.65 12.79 -35.30
CA PHE A 588 31.34 13.13 -34.73
C PHE A 588 31.46 14.23 -33.68
N ALA A 589 32.46 14.18 -32.80
CA ALA A 589 32.73 15.20 -31.78
C ALA A 589 33.05 16.58 -32.39
N GLU A 590 33.81 16.64 -33.47
CA GLU A 590 34.13 17.88 -34.20
C GLU A 590 32.89 18.56 -34.79
N LYS A 591 31.94 17.76 -35.29
CA LYS A 591 30.70 18.25 -35.93
C LYS A 591 29.56 18.49 -34.93
N GLU A 592 29.68 18.02 -33.70
CA GLU A 592 28.65 18.14 -32.68
C GLU A 592 28.52 19.59 -32.19
N LYS A 593 27.28 20.09 -32.20
CA LYS A 593 26.95 21.45 -31.76
C LYS A 593 26.48 21.51 -30.30
N ASN A 594 25.99 20.39 -29.77
CA ASN A 594 25.56 20.31 -28.38
C ASN A 594 26.74 19.98 -27.46
N GLU A 595 27.08 20.91 -26.57
CA GLU A 595 28.26 20.79 -25.70
C GLU A 595 28.26 19.51 -24.85
N LYS A 596 27.10 19.13 -24.31
CA LYS A 596 26.98 17.92 -23.47
C LYS A 596 27.27 16.65 -24.26
N VAL A 597 26.72 16.51 -25.47
CA VAL A 597 27.00 15.35 -26.33
C VAL A 597 28.45 15.34 -26.79
N LYS A 598 29.00 16.52 -27.12
CA LYS A 598 30.40 16.68 -27.52
C LYS A 598 31.35 16.21 -26.41
N ILE A 599 31.09 16.58 -25.16
CA ILE A 599 31.86 16.12 -24.00
C ILE A 599 31.83 14.59 -23.90
N LEU A 600 30.65 13.96 -23.99
CA LEU A 600 30.53 12.50 -23.93
C LEU A 600 31.35 11.82 -25.04
N LEU A 601 31.32 12.34 -26.27
CA LEU A 601 32.10 11.79 -27.39
C LEU A 601 33.61 11.98 -27.18
N LEU A 602 34.03 13.16 -26.70
CA LEU A 602 35.43 13.42 -26.37
C LEU A 602 35.91 12.54 -25.22
N ASN A 603 35.06 12.19 -24.26
CA ASN A 603 35.41 11.27 -23.18
C ASN A 603 35.67 9.85 -23.72
N ILE A 604 34.94 9.41 -24.74
CA ILE A 604 35.22 8.13 -25.43
C ILE A 604 36.54 8.20 -26.21
N VAL A 605 36.80 9.30 -26.93
CA VAL A 605 38.04 9.51 -27.69
C VAL A 605 39.27 9.57 -26.79
N ASN A 606 39.11 10.22 -25.63
CA ASN A 606 40.13 10.40 -24.61
C ASN A 606 40.05 9.34 -23.51
N ALA A 607 39.31 8.26 -23.74
CA ALA A 607 39.31 7.10 -22.86
C ALA A 607 40.74 6.55 -22.83
N ASP A 608 41.39 6.70 -21.68
CA ASP A 608 42.80 6.35 -21.51
C ASP A 608 42.89 4.83 -21.25
N TYR A 609 43.25 4.07 -22.29
CA TYR A 609 43.69 2.68 -22.14
C TYR A 609 45.09 2.68 -21.54
N LEU A 610 45.18 2.84 -20.21
CA LEU A 610 46.44 2.93 -19.48
C LEU A 610 47.20 1.59 -19.51
N ASP A 611 48.30 1.54 -20.26
CA ASP A 611 49.31 0.48 -20.18
C ASP A 611 50.16 0.65 -18.92
N THR A 612 50.43 -0.47 -18.23
CA THR A 612 51.07 -0.52 -16.91
C THR A 612 52.50 0.06 -16.88
N GLU A 613 53.20 0.08 -18.01
CA GLU A 613 54.60 0.53 -18.14
C GLU A 613 54.79 2.06 -18.02
N ILE A 614 53.74 2.88 -18.21
CA ILE A 614 53.88 4.35 -18.23
C ILE A 614 53.80 4.97 -16.82
N LEU A 615 53.23 4.26 -15.84
CA LEU A 615 52.91 4.77 -14.48
C LEU A 615 53.81 4.17 -13.39
N GLU A 616 55.10 3.99 -13.67
CA GLU A 616 56.04 3.35 -12.73
C GLU A 616 56.71 4.33 -11.74
N SER A 617 56.83 5.62 -12.07
CA SER A 617 57.54 6.60 -11.23
C SER A 617 56.78 7.92 -11.06
N ALA A 618 57.04 8.62 -9.96
CA ALA A 618 56.49 9.96 -9.69
C ALA A 618 56.67 10.93 -10.87
N ASN A 619 57.82 10.89 -11.55
CA ASN A 619 58.14 11.74 -12.69
C ASN A 619 57.35 11.37 -13.95
N SER A 620 57.17 10.07 -14.24
CA SER A 620 56.41 9.65 -15.43
C SER A 620 54.92 9.96 -15.27
N ILE A 621 54.37 9.77 -14.07
CA ILE A 621 52.99 10.14 -13.72
C ILE A 621 52.79 11.65 -13.85
N SER A 622 53.68 12.46 -13.25
CA SER A 622 53.57 13.92 -13.34
C SER A 622 53.68 14.42 -14.77
N SER A 623 54.63 13.90 -15.56
CA SER A 623 54.78 14.31 -16.95
C SER A 623 53.56 13.94 -17.79
N TYR A 624 52.98 12.76 -17.57
CA TYR A 624 51.77 12.31 -18.24
C TYR A 624 50.57 13.22 -17.92
N CYS A 625 50.30 13.49 -16.64
CA CYS A 625 49.19 14.35 -16.23
C CYS A 625 49.32 15.77 -16.80
N SER A 626 50.52 16.37 -16.72
CA SER A 626 50.78 17.70 -17.26
C SER A 626 50.63 17.78 -18.79
N GLU A 627 51.08 16.77 -19.54
CA GLU A 627 50.91 16.74 -21.00
C GLU A 627 49.43 16.66 -21.39
N ARG A 628 48.63 15.88 -20.66
CA ARG A 628 47.20 15.72 -20.92
C ARG A 628 46.40 16.98 -20.60
N LEU A 629 46.71 17.65 -19.48
CA LEU A 629 46.10 18.95 -19.16
C LEU A 629 46.39 20.01 -20.23
N LYS A 630 47.60 20.02 -20.80
CA LYS A 630 47.94 20.91 -21.93
C LYS A 630 47.10 20.64 -23.19
N LYS A 631 46.75 19.37 -23.44
CA LYS A 631 45.93 18.97 -24.59
C LYS A 631 44.45 19.29 -24.41
N THR A 632 43.94 19.28 -23.18
CA THR A 632 42.52 19.53 -22.87
C THR A 632 42.21 20.98 -22.53
N SER A 633 43.23 21.82 -22.26
CA SER A 633 43.07 23.21 -21.79
C SER A 633 42.16 23.34 -20.57
N TYR A 634 42.10 22.29 -19.75
CA TYR A 634 41.21 22.24 -18.59
C TYR A 634 41.75 23.11 -17.43
N THR A 635 40.84 23.85 -16.79
CA THR A 635 41.10 24.54 -15.52
C THR A 635 40.12 24.05 -14.47
N ALA A 636 40.61 23.77 -13.25
CA ALA A 636 39.77 23.38 -12.13
C ALA A 636 38.75 24.50 -11.79
N PRO A 637 37.60 24.18 -11.17
CA PRO A 637 36.63 25.18 -10.72
C PRO A 637 37.28 26.29 -9.88
N GLU A 638 36.79 27.53 -10.00
CA GLU A 638 37.37 28.69 -9.30
C GLU A 638 37.42 28.54 -7.77
N TRP A 639 36.50 27.77 -7.19
CA TRP A 639 36.47 27.50 -5.75
C TRP A 639 37.47 26.43 -5.29
N THR A 640 38.04 25.64 -6.21
CA THR A 640 39.11 24.68 -5.94
C THR A 640 40.46 25.32 -6.24
N VAL A 641 40.93 26.18 -5.33
CA VAL A 641 42.26 26.81 -5.44
C VAL A 641 43.33 25.77 -5.12
N VAL A 642 43.75 24.99 -6.13
CA VAL A 642 44.64 23.82 -5.99
C VAL A 642 45.99 24.18 -5.35
N GLU A 643 46.49 25.40 -5.53
CA GLU A 643 47.72 25.87 -4.88
C GLU A 643 47.59 25.99 -3.36
N GLY A 644 46.38 26.16 -2.84
CA GLY A 644 46.12 26.26 -1.39
C GLY A 644 45.97 24.91 -0.69
N PHE A 645 45.83 23.81 -1.43
CA PHE A 645 45.63 22.48 -0.84
C PHE A 645 46.91 21.92 -0.22
N THR A 646 46.71 21.11 0.82
CA THR A 646 47.78 20.36 1.49
C THR A 646 48.57 19.51 0.48
N ASP A 647 49.89 19.42 0.64
CA ASP A 647 50.75 18.63 -0.24
C ASP A 647 50.50 17.12 -0.04
N VAL A 648 50.40 16.41 -1.16
CA VAL A 648 50.25 14.96 -1.21
C VAL A 648 51.57 14.34 -1.61
N LYS A 649 51.96 13.20 -1.03
CA LYS A 649 53.14 12.45 -1.47
C LYS A 649 52.75 11.23 -2.29
N TYR A 650 53.65 10.79 -3.16
CA TYR A 650 53.66 9.44 -3.71
C TYR A 650 54.04 8.42 -2.62
N GLU A 651 53.80 7.13 -2.87
CA GLU A 651 54.22 6.06 -1.95
C GLU A 651 55.74 6.04 -1.70
N ASP A 652 56.54 6.51 -2.66
CA ASP A 652 58.00 6.62 -2.58
C ASP A 652 58.48 7.85 -1.76
N GLY A 653 57.56 8.69 -1.28
CA GLY A 653 57.82 9.87 -0.47
C GLY A 653 58.01 11.19 -1.24
N ASN A 654 58.05 11.17 -2.58
CA ASN A 654 58.13 12.38 -3.40
C ASN A 654 56.82 13.17 -3.38
N VAL A 655 56.88 14.51 -3.46
CA VAL A 655 55.68 15.37 -3.47
C VAL A 655 54.99 15.33 -4.84
N LEU A 656 53.66 15.19 -4.83
CA LEU A 656 52.80 15.24 -6.01
C LEU A 656 52.82 16.65 -6.62
N SER A 657 52.99 16.75 -7.93
CA SER A 657 52.80 18.02 -8.63
C SER A 657 51.32 18.45 -8.56
N LYS A 658 51.05 19.75 -8.41
CA LYS A 658 49.69 20.31 -8.41
C LYS A 658 48.95 20.05 -9.74
N ASP A 659 49.68 19.83 -10.84
CA ASP A 659 49.12 19.39 -12.12
C ASP A 659 48.45 18.01 -12.01
N VAL A 660 48.98 17.10 -11.18
CA VAL A 660 48.41 15.76 -10.99
C VAL A 660 47.07 15.85 -10.26
N ILE A 661 46.97 16.71 -9.24
CA ILE A 661 45.70 16.98 -8.53
C ILE A 661 44.68 17.59 -9.49
N THR A 662 45.10 18.58 -10.30
CA THR A 662 44.24 19.23 -11.30
C THR A 662 43.75 18.23 -12.35
N TYR A 663 44.61 17.30 -12.78
CA TYR A 663 44.25 16.23 -13.69
C TYR A 663 43.21 15.28 -13.09
N ILE A 664 43.39 14.84 -11.84
CA ILE A 664 42.41 14.00 -11.14
C ILE A 664 41.05 14.73 -11.02
N ILE A 665 41.03 16.00 -10.62
CA ILE A 665 39.81 16.81 -10.56
C ILE A 665 39.14 16.89 -11.95
N SER A 666 39.92 17.05 -13.03
CA SER A 666 39.38 17.09 -14.39
C SER A 666 38.63 15.82 -14.78
N LYS A 667 39.14 14.65 -14.38
CA LYS A 667 38.54 13.36 -14.75
C LYS A 667 37.18 13.11 -14.10
N TYR A 668 36.94 13.69 -12.92
CA TYR A 668 35.64 13.58 -12.25
C TYR A 668 34.72 14.75 -12.59
N SER A 669 35.24 15.99 -12.68
CA SER A 669 34.39 17.19 -12.83
C SER A 669 33.70 17.36 -14.18
N LEU A 670 34.21 16.72 -15.24
CA LEU A 670 33.61 16.78 -16.58
C LEU A 670 32.27 16.04 -16.65
N GLU A 671 32.09 15.01 -15.83
CA GLU A 671 30.86 14.22 -15.77
C GLU A 671 30.22 14.41 -14.39
N ASN A 672 29.12 15.14 -14.33
CA ASN A 672 28.40 15.37 -13.08
C ASN A 672 27.61 14.12 -12.63
N VAL A 673 28.31 13.02 -12.40
CA VAL A 673 27.82 11.68 -12.01
C VAL A 673 28.61 11.15 -10.80
N VAL A 674 28.07 10.14 -10.11
CA VAL A 674 28.72 9.49 -8.97
C VAL A 674 29.11 8.09 -9.38
N GLU A 675 30.23 7.97 -10.09
CA GLU A 675 30.74 6.73 -10.70
C GLU A 675 32.27 6.70 -10.61
N ARG A 676 32.86 5.49 -10.71
CA ARG A 676 34.32 5.32 -10.66
C ARG A 676 34.97 5.85 -11.92
N ASN A 677 36.16 6.44 -11.78
CA ASN A 677 37.01 6.76 -12.93
C ASN A 677 38.29 5.92 -12.86
N LEU A 678 38.28 4.77 -13.54
CA LEU A 678 39.37 3.79 -13.49
C LEU A 678 40.72 4.38 -13.92
N THR A 679 40.71 5.39 -14.79
CA THR A 679 41.93 6.09 -15.22
C THR A 679 42.51 6.94 -14.09
N ALA A 680 41.67 7.73 -13.42
CA ALA A 680 42.11 8.54 -12.29
C ALA A 680 42.55 7.65 -11.12
N GLU A 681 41.87 6.53 -10.89
CA GLU A 681 42.20 5.59 -9.80
C GLU A 681 43.59 4.96 -9.95
N LYS A 682 44.04 4.61 -11.16
CA LYS A 682 45.42 4.12 -11.37
C LYS A 682 46.50 5.15 -10.99
N VAL A 683 46.18 6.45 -11.05
CA VAL A 683 47.07 7.51 -10.56
C VAL A 683 46.97 7.62 -9.03
N ILE A 684 45.76 7.56 -8.49
CA ILE A 684 45.47 7.62 -7.05
C ILE A 684 46.14 6.47 -6.28
N GLU A 685 46.19 5.27 -6.86
CA GLU A 685 46.83 4.07 -6.29
C GLU A 685 48.32 4.25 -5.99
N ARG A 686 49.01 5.22 -6.63
CA ARG A 686 50.44 5.49 -6.41
C ARG A 686 50.71 6.57 -5.37
N CYS A 687 49.65 7.12 -4.77
CA CYS A 687 49.72 8.22 -3.82
C CYS A 687 49.58 7.73 -2.37
N ASN A 688 50.13 8.48 -1.43
CA ASN A 688 49.98 8.23 -0.01
C ASN A 688 48.51 8.40 0.41
N LYS A 689 47.91 7.33 0.97
CA LYS A 689 46.49 7.31 1.34
C LYS A 689 46.11 8.28 2.46
N ALA A 690 47.02 8.58 3.40
CA ALA A 690 46.72 9.51 4.49
C ALA A 690 46.67 10.96 4.00
N ASP A 691 47.60 11.33 3.12
CA ASP A 691 47.60 12.65 2.49
C ASP A 691 46.39 12.84 1.56
N LEU A 692 45.99 11.78 0.83
CA LEU A 692 44.79 11.77 -0.01
C LEU A 692 43.49 11.94 0.78
N ASP A 693 43.38 11.32 1.96
CA ASP A 693 42.22 11.50 2.84
C ASP A 693 42.13 12.94 3.38
N ALA A 694 43.28 13.56 3.71
CA ALA A 694 43.33 14.94 4.16
C ALA A 694 42.83 15.93 3.09
N ILE A 695 43.35 15.83 1.85
CA ILE A 695 42.91 16.69 0.75
C ILE A 695 41.47 16.37 0.31
N GLY A 696 41.05 15.10 0.34
CA GLY A 696 39.67 14.70 0.07
C GLY A 696 38.69 15.33 1.05
N SER A 697 39.05 15.36 2.34
CA SER A 697 38.29 16.03 3.39
C SER A 697 38.24 17.55 3.18
N GLU A 698 39.35 18.17 2.78
CA GLU A 698 39.41 19.60 2.46
C GLU A 698 38.47 19.97 1.29
N ILE A 699 38.55 19.22 0.18
CA ILE A 699 37.69 19.40 -1.00
C ILE A 699 36.21 19.21 -0.65
N LEU A 700 35.89 18.15 0.11
CA LEU A 700 34.52 17.87 0.54
C LEU A 700 33.95 19.03 1.38
N ASN A 701 34.71 19.51 2.36
CA ASN A 701 34.28 20.60 3.22
C ASN A 701 34.12 21.92 2.46
N LEU A 702 35.01 22.23 1.52
CA LEU A 702 34.87 23.40 0.64
C LEU A 702 33.59 23.34 -0.19
N TRP A 703 33.28 22.18 -0.79
CA TRP A 703 32.05 22.01 -1.55
C TRP A 703 30.81 22.12 -0.67
N ILE A 704 30.83 21.53 0.54
CA ILE A 704 29.73 21.65 1.52
C ILE A 704 29.51 23.11 1.93
N ASN A 705 30.58 23.84 2.24
CA ASN A 705 30.51 25.25 2.65
C ASN A 705 30.00 26.16 1.51
N ASN A 706 30.23 25.78 0.26
CA ASN A 706 29.64 26.42 -0.92
C ASN A 706 28.22 25.91 -1.25
N GLY A 707 27.54 25.28 -0.28
CA GLY A 707 26.14 24.87 -0.39
C GLY A 707 25.92 23.51 -1.03
N ALA A 708 26.98 22.73 -1.30
CA ALA A 708 26.91 21.40 -1.93
C ALA A 708 26.01 21.38 -3.18
N ASP A 709 26.35 22.21 -4.19
CA ASP A 709 25.54 22.32 -5.41
C ASP A 709 25.43 20.97 -6.13
N THR A 710 24.19 20.53 -6.39
CA THR A 710 23.86 19.31 -7.14
C THR A 710 24.41 19.30 -8.56
N LYS A 711 24.72 20.45 -9.16
CA LYS A 711 25.42 20.57 -10.45
C LYS A 711 26.90 20.18 -10.37
N GLN A 712 27.42 19.96 -9.17
CA GLN A 712 28.80 19.57 -8.88
C GLN A 712 28.86 18.31 -8.00
N LYS A 713 27.88 17.41 -8.13
CA LYS A 713 27.87 16.13 -7.39
C LYS A 713 29.02 15.20 -7.78
N TRP A 714 29.75 15.47 -8.87
CA TRP A 714 31.02 14.81 -9.19
C TRP A 714 32.05 14.87 -8.05
N VAL A 715 31.95 15.87 -7.15
CA VAL A 715 32.81 15.95 -5.96
C VAL A 715 32.66 14.68 -5.11
N LEU A 716 31.45 14.12 -5.01
CA LEU A 716 31.19 12.88 -4.29
C LEU A 716 31.92 11.68 -4.93
N ALA A 717 32.00 11.63 -6.26
CA ALA A 717 32.77 10.61 -6.97
C ALA A 717 34.27 10.75 -6.69
N LEU A 718 34.80 11.97 -6.80
CA LEU A 718 36.21 12.25 -6.52
C LEU A 718 36.59 11.86 -5.09
N VAL A 719 35.85 12.34 -4.09
CA VAL A 719 36.17 12.08 -2.68
C VAL A 719 35.93 10.62 -2.30
N SER A 720 35.08 9.88 -3.04
CA SER A 720 34.99 8.43 -2.86
C SER A 720 36.26 7.70 -3.29
N ALA A 721 36.96 8.19 -4.31
CA ALA A 721 38.18 7.58 -4.81
C ALA A 721 39.43 7.94 -4.00
N ILE A 722 39.52 9.18 -3.49
CA ILE A 722 40.70 9.66 -2.73
C ILE A 722 40.51 9.65 -1.21
N GLY A 723 39.27 9.58 -0.73
CA GLY A 723 38.95 9.70 0.70
C GLY A 723 39.15 8.42 1.50
N GLY A 724 39.52 8.58 2.76
CA GLY A 724 39.59 7.53 3.77
C GLY A 724 38.66 7.84 4.96
N PHE A 725 39.16 7.62 6.17
CA PHE A 725 38.37 7.75 7.40
C PHE A 725 37.73 9.13 7.56
N ASN A 726 38.47 10.22 7.29
CA ASN A 726 37.97 11.58 7.47
C ASN A 726 36.82 11.91 6.52
N VAL A 727 36.96 11.57 5.24
CA VAL A 727 35.89 11.74 4.23
C VAL A 727 34.66 10.91 4.59
N VAL A 728 34.84 9.63 4.91
CA VAL A 728 33.75 8.71 5.26
C VAL A 728 32.93 9.24 6.44
N ASN A 729 33.61 9.70 7.51
CA ASN A 729 32.92 10.25 8.68
C ASN A 729 32.23 11.60 8.39
N THR A 730 32.81 12.41 7.51
CA THR A 730 32.21 13.68 7.07
C THR A 730 30.94 13.42 6.25
N LEU A 731 30.97 12.49 5.29
CA LEU A 731 29.80 12.07 4.52
C LEU A 731 28.69 11.50 5.40
N LYS A 732 29.04 10.64 6.37
CA LYS A 732 28.08 10.12 7.36
C LYS A 732 27.34 11.24 8.09
N THR A 733 28.08 12.26 8.53
CA THR A 733 27.51 13.41 9.24
C THR A 733 26.60 14.23 8.31
N GLN A 734 27.04 14.48 7.07
CA GLN A 734 26.26 15.25 6.11
C GLN A 734 25.00 14.52 5.60
N ILE A 735 25.04 13.20 5.46
CA ILE A 735 23.85 12.40 5.11
C ILE A 735 22.74 12.60 6.16
N ASP A 736 23.08 12.63 7.45
CA ASP A 736 22.12 12.93 8.52
C ASP A 736 21.56 14.36 8.41
N VAL A 737 22.41 15.35 8.13
CA VAL A 737 22.00 16.76 7.94
C VAL A 737 21.10 16.94 6.72
N TRP A 738 21.50 16.42 5.55
CA TRP A 738 20.76 16.53 4.29
C TRP A 738 19.41 15.81 4.35
N SER A 739 19.32 14.72 5.11
CA SER A 739 18.06 14.03 5.36
C SER A 739 17.02 14.94 6.03
N LYS A 740 17.45 15.80 6.97
CA LYS A 740 16.59 16.70 7.75
C LYS A 740 16.27 18.03 7.07
N THR A 741 16.97 18.36 5.99
CA THR A 741 16.93 19.69 5.35
C THR A 741 16.33 19.65 3.93
N SER A 742 15.46 18.68 3.64
CA SER A 742 14.81 18.50 2.32
C SER A 742 15.80 18.27 1.16
N ARG A 743 17.02 17.76 1.44
CA ARG A 743 18.03 17.42 0.43
C ARG A 743 18.22 15.90 0.33
N GLY A 744 17.13 15.14 0.30
CA GLY A 744 17.17 13.67 0.25
C GLY A 744 17.92 13.11 -0.97
N ALA A 745 17.83 13.78 -2.13
CA ALA A 745 18.50 13.33 -3.35
C ALA A 745 20.04 13.36 -3.25
N ILE A 746 20.64 14.43 -2.69
CA ILE A 746 22.10 14.48 -2.53
C ILE A 746 22.58 13.50 -1.46
N ALA A 747 21.77 13.24 -0.42
CA ALA A 747 22.06 12.20 0.55
C ALA A 747 22.08 10.81 -0.08
N CYS A 748 21.19 10.52 -1.05
CA CYS A 748 21.23 9.25 -1.79
C CYS A 748 22.50 9.14 -2.66
N GLU A 749 22.93 10.21 -3.32
CA GLU A 749 24.17 10.23 -4.10
C GLU A 749 25.41 10.07 -3.20
N ALA A 750 25.41 10.65 -1.99
CA ALA A 750 26.48 10.46 -1.01
C ALA A 750 26.55 9.04 -0.46
N VAL A 751 25.40 8.36 -0.32
CA VAL A 751 25.36 6.93 0.00
C VAL A 751 25.99 6.08 -1.11
N LYS A 752 25.73 6.40 -2.38
CA LYS A 752 26.42 5.76 -3.51
C LYS A 752 27.93 5.99 -3.45
N ALA A 753 28.35 7.21 -3.14
CA ALA A 753 29.78 7.54 -2.99
C ALA A 753 30.46 6.73 -1.87
N LEU A 754 29.79 6.50 -0.74
CA LEU A 754 30.31 5.59 0.30
C LEU A 754 30.51 4.16 -0.23
N ALA A 755 29.64 3.69 -1.14
CA ALA A 755 29.72 2.32 -1.66
C ALA A 755 30.87 2.20 -2.66
N LEU A 756 31.08 3.24 -3.47
CA LEU A 756 32.22 3.32 -4.39
C LEU A 756 33.57 3.37 -3.66
N ASN A 757 33.63 4.01 -2.48
CA ASN A 757 34.83 4.02 -1.65
C ASN A 757 35.23 2.61 -1.20
N GLY A 758 34.26 1.77 -0.85
CA GLY A 758 34.48 0.34 -0.61
C GLY A 758 35.30 -0.01 0.63
N SER A 759 35.66 0.95 1.49
CA SER A 759 36.30 0.67 2.79
C SER A 759 35.33 0.01 3.77
N ASP A 760 35.85 -0.79 4.70
CA ASP A 760 35.03 -1.47 5.72
C ASP A 760 34.17 -0.46 6.51
N ASP A 761 34.74 0.69 6.90
CA ASP A 761 34.02 1.77 7.57
C ASP A 761 32.85 2.33 6.74
N ALA A 762 33.06 2.54 5.44
CA ALA A 762 32.02 3.04 4.54
C ALA A 762 30.89 2.01 4.37
N LEU A 763 31.24 0.74 4.23
CA LEU A 763 30.29 -0.36 4.09
C LEU A 763 29.47 -0.57 5.37
N ILE A 764 30.09 -0.45 6.56
CA ILE A 764 29.38 -0.46 7.86
C ILE A 764 28.34 0.67 7.93
N ILE A 765 28.70 1.87 7.46
CA ILE A 765 27.79 3.02 7.46
C ILE A 765 26.61 2.75 6.52
N ILE A 766 26.86 2.23 5.32
CA ILE A 766 25.82 1.90 4.35
C ILE A 766 24.86 0.86 4.90
N ASP A 767 25.37 -0.25 5.45
CA ASP A 767 24.55 -1.28 6.06
C ASP A 767 23.69 -0.71 7.20
N SER A 768 24.28 0.12 8.06
CA SER A 768 23.56 0.80 9.13
C SER A 768 22.44 1.71 8.59
N ILE A 769 22.67 2.42 7.48
CA ILE A 769 21.66 3.28 6.84
C ILE A 769 20.54 2.42 6.23
N ALA A 770 20.90 1.37 5.48
CA ALA A 770 19.97 0.45 4.82
C ALA A 770 19.00 -0.19 5.82
N ARG A 771 19.42 -0.40 7.07
CA ARG A 771 18.57 -1.02 8.10
C ARG A 771 17.75 -0.03 8.92
N LYS A 772 18.39 1.03 9.45
CA LYS A 772 17.83 1.84 10.57
C LYS A 772 17.51 3.29 10.22
N PHE A 773 17.82 3.75 9.00
CA PHE A 773 17.62 5.15 8.65
C PHE A 773 16.13 5.51 8.49
N LYS A 774 15.72 6.65 9.04
CA LYS A 774 14.29 7.06 9.09
C LYS A 774 13.73 7.43 7.71
N HIS A 775 14.55 8.03 6.85
CA HIS A 775 14.12 8.48 5.52
C HIS A 775 14.10 7.32 4.52
N LYS A 776 12.91 6.92 4.07
CA LYS A 776 12.68 5.77 3.19
C LYS A 776 13.52 5.79 1.90
N GLN A 777 13.63 6.95 1.24
CA GLN A 777 14.39 7.09 0.00
C GLN A 777 15.89 6.78 0.19
N ILE A 778 16.49 7.35 1.24
CA ILE A 778 17.91 7.16 1.57
C ILE A 778 18.16 5.71 2.02
N LYS A 779 17.23 5.13 2.78
CA LYS A 779 17.26 3.73 3.20
C LYS A 779 17.28 2.78 2.00
N LYS A 780 16.41 3.01 1.00
CA LYS A 780 16.36 2.24 -0.25
C LYS A 780 17.66 2.37 -1.05
N ALA A 781 18.15 3.59 -1.22
CA ALA A 781 19.41 3.84 -1.92
C ALA A 781 20.61 3.14 -1.25
N ALA A 782 20.62 3.06 0.09
CA ALA A 782 21.65 2.34 0.84
C ALA A 782 21.56 0.82 0.67
N ALA A 783 20.36 0.25 0.64
CA ALA A 783 20.19 -1.17 0.36
C ALA A 783 20.70 -1.53 -1.05
N GLU A 784 20.31 -0.77 -2.07
CA GLU A 784 20.79 -0.95 -3.46
C GLU A 784 22.30 -0.79 -3.58
N ALA A 785 22.88 0.19 -2.88
CA ALA A 785 24.31 0.44 -2.86
C ALA A 785 25.08 -0.70 -2.17
N PHE A 786 24.53 -1.28 -1.10
CA PHE A 786 25.12 -2.43 -0.41
C PHE A 786 25.14 -3.69 -1.30
N VAL A 787 24.02 -3.98 -1.99
CA VAL A 787 23.91 -5.06 -2.97
C VAL A 787 24.95 -4.89 -4.08
N SER A 788 25.11 -3.66 -4.58
CA SER A 788 26.08 -3.34 -5.62
C SER A 788 27.51 -3.56 -5.14
N ALA A 789 27.82 -3.15 -3.92
CA ALA A 789 29.13 -3.39 -3.30
C ALA A 789 29.42 -4.90 -3.14
N ALA A 790 28.45 -5.69 -2.68
CA ALA A 790 28.61 -7.15 -2.55
C ALA A 790 28.96 -7.81 -3.90
N LYS A 791 28.25 -7.44 -4.97
CA LYS A 791 28.55 -7.88 -6.33
C LYS A 791 29.95 -7.47 -6.78
N MET A 792 30.41 -6.25 -6.47
CA MET A 792 31.76 -5.80 -6.81
C MET A 792 32.85 -6.62 -6.11
N PHE A 793 32.59 -7.14 -4.91
CA PHE A 793 33.52 -7.99 -4.17
C PHE A 793 33.38 -9.49 -4.47
N ASN A 794 32.50 -9.90 -5.40
CA ASN A 794 32.14 -11.30 -5.63
C ASN A 794 31.70 -12.03 -4.34
N LEU A 795 31.00 -11.31 -3.46
CA LEU A 795 30.44 -11.83 -2.22
C LEU A 795 28.92 -11.79 -2.29
N THR A 796 28.25 -12.66 -1.53
CA THR A 796 26.83 -12.45 -1.24
C THR A 796 26.69 -11.23 -0.31
N GLU A 797 25.53 -10.59 -0.29
CA GLU A 797 25.23 -9.51 0.66
C GLU A 797 25.50 -9.94 2.10
N ASP A 798 25.14 -11.18 2.36
CA ASP A 798 25.35 -11.87 3.60
C ASP A 798 26.84 -12.03 3.91
N ASP A 799 27.66 -12.56 2.99
CA ASP A 799 29.10 -12.70 3.28
C ASP A 799 29.80 -11.35 3.44
N LEU A 800 29.36 -10.32 2.70
CA LEU A 800 29.87 -8.96 2.88
C LEU A 800 29.51 -8.42 4.27
N ALA A 801 28.26 -8.60 4.70
CA ALA A 801 27.79 -8.13 6.01
C ALA A 801 28.48 -8.84 7.19
N ASP A 802 28.92 -10.10 7.02
CA ASP A 802 29.74 -10.80 8.02
C ASP A 802 31.18 -10.28 8.05
N LYS A 803 31.75 -9.99 6.88
CA LYS A 803 33.13 -9.50 6.76
C LYS A 803 33.33 -8.13 7.37
N ILE A 804 32.35 -7.25 7.26
CA ILE A 804 32.46 -5.84 7.70
C ILE A 804 32.15 -5.64 9.19
N ILE A 805 31.94 -6.69 9.98
CA ILE A 805 31.67 -6.54 11.42
C ILE A 805 32.92 -6.00 12.12
N PRO A 806 32.90 -4.78 12.69
CA PRO A 806 34.09 -4.19 13.28
C PRO A 806 34.45 -4.86 14.61
N ASP A 807 35.73 -4.83 14.98
CA ASP A 807 36.20 -5.26 16.30
C ASP A 807 35.97 -4.21 17.40
N LEU A 808 35.59 -2.97 17.02
CA LEU A 808 35.45 -1.80 17.88
C LEU A 808 36.67 -1.53 18.79
N GLY A 809 37.87 -1.87 18.32
CA GLY A 809 39.12 -1.69 19.05
C GLY A 809 39.31 -2.66 20.22
N PHE A 810 38.54 -3.76 20.27
CA PHE A 810 38.79 -4.85 21.20
C PHE A 810 39.85 -5.79 20.66
N ASN A 811 40.70 -6.29 21.54
CA ASN A 811 41.66 -7.34 21.20
C ASN A 811 40.97 -8.73 21.14
N LYS A 812 41.71 -9.78 20.77
CA LYS A 812 41.20 -11.16 20.70
C LYS A 812 40.67 -11.72 22.03
N ARG A 813 41.01 -11.10 23.17
CA ARG A 813 40.49 -11.47 24.50
C ARG A 813 39.20 -10.71 24.86
N GLY A 814 38.67 -9.92 23.93
CA GLY A 814 37.50 -9.07 24.17
C GLY A 814 37.80 -7.91 25.11
N GLU A 815 39.04 -7.42 25.17
CA GLU A 815 39.46 -6.31 26.03
C GLU A 815 39.84 -5.05 25.23
N ARG A 816 39.44 -3.88 25.72
CA ARG A 816 39.85 -2.56 25.20
C ARG A 816 40.29 -1.65 26.35
N ILE A 817 41.41 -0.96 26.18
CA ILE A 817 42.00 -0.07 27.20
C ILE A 817 41.65 1.38 26.90
N PHE A 818 41.22 2.11 27.93
CA PHE A 818 40.97 3.55 27.90
C PHE A 818 41.99 4.27 28.80
N ASP A 819 42.81 5.12 28.20
CA ASP A 819 43.93 5.80 28.87
C ASP A 819 43.52 7.17 29.43
N PHE A 820 43.76 7.41 30.72
CA PHE A 820 43.57 8.70 31.41
C PHE A 820 44.92 9.36 31.77
N GLY A 821 46.04 8.81 31.30
CA GLY A 821 47.40 9.26 31.60
C GLY A 821 47.98 8.57 32.83
N SER A 822 47.57 8.97 34.04
CA SER A 822 48.09 8.40 35.29
C SER A 822 47.47 7.05 35.69
N ARG A 823 46.34 6.71 35.07
CA ARG A 823 45.63 5.42 35.22
C ARG A 823 44.92 5.06 33.93
N SER A 824 44.56 3.80 33.79
CA SER A 824 43.80 3.29 32.65
C SER A 824 42.67 2.37 33.13
N PHE A 825 41.66 2.20 32.27
CA PHE A 825 40.51 1.33 32.54
C PHE A 825 40.37 0.31 31.42
N THR A 826 40.32 -0.96 31.80
CA THR A 826 40.10 -2.07 30.87
C THR A 826 38.61 -2.37 30.78
N VAL A 827 38.06 -2.30 29.58
CA VAL A 827 36.68 -2.66 29.27
C VAL A 827 36.66 -4.03 28.64
N SER A 828 35.81 -4.92 29.14
CA SER A 828 35.58 -6.29 28.66
C SER A 828 34.09 -6.59 28.54
N PHE A 829 33.74 -7.67 27.83
CA PHE A 829 32.35 -8.11 27.66
C PHE A 829 31.94 -9.15 28.70
N GLY A 830 30.71 -9.05 29.19
CA GLY A 830 30.00 -10.19 29.79
C GLY A 830 29.30 -11.03 28.72
N LEU A 831 28.93 -12.27 29.06
CA LEU A 831 28.18 -13.18 28.18
C LEU A 831 26.83 -12.60 27.71
N ASP A 832 26.24 -11.72 28.52
CA ASP A 832 25.00 -10.98 28.22
C ASP A 832 25.23 -9.72 27.34
N PHE A 833 26.41 -9.58 26.74
CA PHE A 833 26.87 -8.40 26.01
C PHE A 833 26.96 -7.11 26.86
N SER A 834 26.93 -7.21 28.18
CA SER A 834 27.18 -6.05 29.06
C SER A 834 28.66 -5.66 29.04
N LEU A 835 28.94 -4.36 29.26
CA LEU A 835 30.32 -3.85 29.33
C LEU A 835 30.77 -3.80 30.79
N LYS A 836 31.78 -4.60 31.12
CA LYS A 836 32.44 -4.62 32.43
C LYS A 836 33.68 -3.72 32.38
N ILE A 837 33.82 -2.81 33.35
CA ILE A 837 34.95 -1.89 33.45
C ILE A 837 35.79 -2.29 34.67
N THR A 838 37.08 -2.48 34.47
CA THR A 838 38.05 -2.84 35.52
C THR A 838 39.13 -1.77 35.59
N ASP A 839 39.44 -1.29 36.80
CA ASP A 839 40.54 -0.35 37.01
C ASP A 839 41.91 -1.06 37.09
N ASN A 840 42.98 -0.28 37.16
CA ASN A 840 44.35 -0.76 37.29
C ASN A 840 44.65 -1.56 38.58
N THR A 841 43.73 -1.59 39.55
CA THR A 841 43.82 -2.41 40.77
C THR A 841 43.06 -3.73 40.66
N GLY A 842 42.41 -3.99 39.53
CA GLY A 842 41.55 -5.16 39.31
C GLY A 842 40.12 -4.99 39.83
N LYS A 843 39.75 -3.81 40.32
CA LYS A 843 38.41 -3.56 40.86
C LYS A 843 37.42 -3.24 39.74
N VAL A 844 36.27 -3.91 39.79
CA VAL A 844 35.16 -3.70 38.84
C VAL A 844 34.36 -2.47 39.22
N ILE A 845 34.09 -1.59 38.26
CA ILE A 845 33.31 -0.36 38.42
C ILE A 845 32.15 -0.28 37.42
N LYS A 846 31.05 0.34 37.83
CA LYS A 846 29.79 0.36 37.04
C LYS A 846 29.78 1.39 35.91
N THR A 847 30.58 2.45 36.02
CA THR A 847 30.60 3.57 35.08
C THR A 847 32.01 4.11 34.95
N MET A 848 32.36 4.65 33.77
CA MET A 848 33.61 5.37 33.61
C MET A 848 33.71 6.53 34.61
N PRO A 849 34.81 6.65 35.35
CA PRO A 849 34.96 7.69 36.36
C PRO A 849 35.18 9.06 35.73
N LYS A 850 34.88 10.11 36.50
CA LYS A 850 35.23 11.48 36.10
C LYS A 850 36.75 11.68 36.18
N PRO A 851 37.34 12.54 35.32
CA PRO A 851 38.73 12.94 35.44
C PRO A 851 39.00 13.55 36.83
N ASN A 852 40.11 13.20 37.45
CA ASN A 852 40.59 13.78 38.71
C ASN A 852 41.81 14.70 38.45
N LYS A 853 42.33 15.36 39.50
CA LYS A 853 43.47 16.31 39.36
C LYS A 853 44.78 15.69 38.88
N SER A 854 44.92 14.36 38.94
CA SER A 854 46.11 13.63 38.50
C SER A 854 45.96 13.00 37.11
N ASP A 855 44.76 13.05 36.52
CA ASP A 855 44.50 12.56 35.16
C ASP A 855 44.87 13.64 34.13
N ASP A 856 45.21 13.22 32.92
CA ASP A 856 45.32 14.12 31.76
C ASP A 856 43.90 14.51 31.31
N GLU A 857 43.59 15.81 31.36
CA GLU A 857 42.24 16.32 31.10
C GLU A 857 41.77 16.05 29.67
N LEU A 858 42.67 16.12 28.68
CA LEU A 858 42.34 15.88 27.27
C LEU A 858 42.09 14.39 27.04
N LYS A 859 43.03 13.53 27.44
CA LYS A 859 42.89 12.07 27.30
C LYS A 859 41.66 11.53 28.02
N ALA A 860 41.40 11.98 29.24
CA ALA A 860 40.25 11.52 30.02
C ALA A 860 38.91 11.95 29.39
N LYS A 861 38.86 13.14 28.78
CA LYS A 861 37.67 13.62 28.04
C LYS A 861 37.46 12.85 26.74
N GLU A 862 38.52 12.58 25.99
CA GLU A 862 38.49 11.74 24.78
C GLU A 862 38.04 10.32 25.10
N ALA A 863 38.66 9.68 26.09
CA ALA A 863 38.31 8.34 26.55
C ALA A 863 36.85 8.23 27.02
N ALA A 864 36.33 9.24 27.74
CA ALA A 864 34.92 9.27 28.14
C ALA A 864 33.96 9.39 26.94
N ASN A 865 34.31 10.19 25.92
CA ASN A 865 33.55 10.32 24.69
C ASN A 865 33.59 9.04 23.85
N GLU A 866 34.77 8.43 23.71
CA GLU A 866 34.95 7.15 23.04
C GLU A 866 34.15 6.03 23.71
N PHE A 867 34.18 5.95 25.04
CA PHE A 867 33.42 4.94 25.77
C PHE A 867 31.90 5.11 25.56
N LYS A 868 31.41 6.36 25.55
CA LYS A 868 30.01 6.65 25.26
C LYS A 868 29.62 6.27 23.84
N ALA A 869 30.50 6.54 22.86
CA ALA A 869 30.30 6.13 21.47
C ALA A 869 30.30 4.59 21.34
N LEU A 870 31.25 3.93 22.00
CA LEU A 870 31.38 2.48 22.05
C LEU A 870 30.11 1.82 22.58
N LYS A 871 29.57 2.29 23.72
CA LYS A 871 28.33 1.74 24.29
C LYS A 871 27.14 1.81 23.32
N LYS A 872 27.06 2.90 22.54
CA LYS A 872 26.01 3.08 21.54
C LYS A 872 26.23 2.18 20.31
N GLN A 873 27.46 2.08 19.83
CA GLN A 873 27.83 1.21 18.71
C GLN A 873 27.59 -0.25 19.06
N MET A 874 28.05 -0.71 20.23
CA MET A 874 27.85 -2.07 20.73
C MET A 874 26.37 -2.46 20.74
N LYS A 875 25.51 -1.66 21.39
CA LYS A 875 24.05 -1.91 21.40
C LYS A 875 23.46 -2.00 19.98
N THR A 876 23.99 -1.21 19.05
CA THR A 876 23.53 -1.19 17.66
C THR A 876 23.94 -2.45 16.91
N ILE A 877 25.19 -2.90 17.09
CA ILE A 877 25.75 -4.11 16.47
C ILE A 877 25.07 -5.35 17.05
N VAL A 878 25.02 -5.51 18.37
CA VAL A 878 24.39 -6.67 19.02
C VAL A 878 22.96 -6.86 18.54
N SER A 879 22.15 -5.79 18.58
CA SER A 879 20.77 -5.83 18.08
C SER A 879 20.67 -6.19 16.59
N ALA A 880 21.63 -5.79 15.77
CA ALA A 880 21.62 -6.10 14.34
C ALA A 880 22.07 -7.55 14.07
N GLN A 881 23.06 -8.04 14.81
CA GLN A 881 23.59 -9.39 14.67
C GLN A 881 22.67 -10.45 15.28
N SER A 882 22.01 -10.17 16.43
CA SER A 882 20.96 -11.04 16.96
C SER A 882 19.86 -11.29 15.91
N LEU A 883 19.34 -10.24 15.29
CA LEU A 883 18.30 -10.36 14.26
C LEU A 883 18.80 -11.14 13.04
N ARG A 884 20.05 -10.90 12.63
CA ARG A 884 20.65 -11.55 11.47
C ARG A 884 20.88 -13.04 11.69
N LEU A 885 21.31 -13.43 12.89
CA LEU A 885 21.46 -14.83 13.25
C LEU A 885 20.12 -15.53 13.43
N GLU A 886 19.11 -14.82 13.95
CA GLU A 886 17.73 -15.33 13.99
C GLU A 886 17.20 -15.59 12.56
N MET A 887 17.44 -14.66 11.63
CA MET A 887 17.11 -14.85 10.21
C MET A 887 17.92 -15.98 9.57
N ALA A 888 19.20 -16.12 9.90
CA ALA A 888 20.06 -17.20 9.42
C ALA A 888 19.53 -18.58 9.85
N LEU A 889 19.05 -18.70 11.08
CA LEU A 889 18.36 -19.90 11.58
C LEU A 889 17.09 -20.19 10.76
N ALA A 890 16.28 -19.17 10.49
CA ALA A 890 15.02 -19.30 9.76
C ALA A 890 15.22 -19.85 8.33
N VAL A 891 16.24 -19.36 7.62
CA VAL A 891 16.52 -19.71 6.21
C VAL A 891 17.56 -20.81 6.03
N ASN A 892 17.96 -21.48 7.11
CA ASN A 892 19.03 -22.50 7.12
C ASN A 892 20.34 -22.04 6.48
N ARG A 893 20.81 -20.84 6.85
CA ARG A 893 22.10 -20.37 6.35
C ARG A 893 23.25 -21.14 7.00
N LEU A 894 24.18 -21.55 6.15
CA LEU A 894 25.36 -22.32 6.54
C LEU A 894 26.65 -21.56 6.21
N TRP A 895 27.66 -21.74 7.06
CA TRP A 895 29.02 -21.24 6.88
C TRP A 895 29.97 -22.41 6.71
N LYS A 896 31.01 -22.26 5.88
CA LYS A 896 32.13 -23.22 5.90
C LYS A 896 32.85 -23.07 7.24
N LYS A 897 33.36 -24.17 7.82
CA LYS A 897 34.12 -24.17 9.08
C LYS A 897 35.11 -23.01 9.19
N LYS A 898 35.96 -22.80 8.18
CA LYS A 898 36.97 -21.73 8.17
C LYS A 898 36.36 -20.32 8.27
N ASP A 899 35.25 -20.09 7.58
CA ASP A 899 34.57 -18.78 7.59
C ASP A 899 33.83 -18.58 8.92
N TRP A 900 33.27 -19.67 9.47
CA TRP A 900 32.66 -19.67 10.80
C TRP A 900 33.69 -19.40 11.90
N GLU A 901 34.85 -20.04 11.90
CA GLU A 901 35.93 -19.80 12.87
C GLU A 901 36.43 -18.35 12.79
N LYS A 902 36.67 -17.85 11.57
CA LYS A 902 37.09 -16.45 11.37
C LYS A 902 36.04 -15.47 11.89
N LEU A 903 34.76 -15.75 11.69
CA LEU A 903 33.67 -14.87 12.09
C LEU A 903 33.37 -14.98 13.58
N PHE A 904 33.18 -16.18 14.12
CA PHE A 904 32.64 -16.40 15.46
C PHE A 904 33.70 -16.81 16.50
N VAL A 905 34.92 -17.12 16.10
CA VAL A 905 36.01 -17.42 17.06
C VAL A 905 36.99 -16.25 17.10
N GLU A 906 37.43 -15.73 15.94
CA GLU A 906 38.45 -14.67 15.90
C GLU A 906 37.91 -13.25 16.13
N ASN A 907 36.66 -12.95 15.76
CA ASN A 907 36.08 -11.62 15.95
C ASN A 907 35.57 -11.45 17.39
N PRO A 908 36.05 -10.45 18.15
CA PRO A 908 35.76 -10.33 19.58
C PRO A 908 34.29 -10.03 19.91
N ILE A 909 33.50 -9.52 18.96
CA ILE A 909 32.08 -9.24 19.19
C ILE A 909 31.24 -10.49 18.90
N MET A 910 31.52 -11.13 17.76
CA MET A 910 30.80 -12.34 17.34
C MET A 910 31.12 -13.57 18.20
N HIS A 911 32.26 -13.55 18.88
CA HIS A 911 32.66 -14.55 19.87
C HIS A 911 31.62 -14.78 20.98
N ASN A 912 30.96 -13.74 21.46
CA ASN A 912 29.93 -13.93 22.48
C ASN A 912 28.65 -14.59 21.89
N PHE A 913 28.39 -14.44 20.59
CA PHE A 913 27.28 -15.11 19.94
C PHE A 913 27.53 -16.61 19.76
N SER A 914 28.77 -17.06 19.55
CA SER A 914 29.07 -18.50 19.49
C SER A 914 28.86 -19.20 20.82
N LEU A 915 29.19 -18.54 21.94
CA LEU A 915 28.97 -19.05 23.30
C LEU A 915 27.47 -19.16 23.64
N GLY A 916 26.66 -18.22 23.13
CA GLY A 916 25.23 -18.09 23.47
C GLY A 916 24.27 -18.88 22.57
N LEU A 917 24.75 -19.74 21.68
CA LEU A 917 23.94 -20.47 20.70
C LEU A 917 24.39 -21.93 20.58
N VAL A 918 23.45 -22.79 20.17
CA VAL A 918 23.74 -24.17 19.77
C VAL A 918 23.97 -24.22 18.25
N TRP A 919 25.08 -24.83 17.86
CA TRP A 919 25.52 -24.96 16.47
C TRP A 919 25.37 -26.38 15.98
N GLY A 920 25.16 -26.51 14.68
CA GLY A 920 24.94 -27.79 14.01
C GLY A 920 25.94 -28.01 12.90
N ILE A 921 26.38 -29.24 12.73
CA ILE A 921 27.12 -29.70 11.56
C ILE A 921 26.12 -30.19 10.53
N TYR A 922 26.22 -29.66 9.31
CA TYR A 922 25.34 -29.99 8.21
C TYR A 922 26.09 -30.68 7.07
N GLU A 923 25.49 -31.73 6.55
CA GLU A 923 25.94 -32.47 5.36
C GLU A 923 24.73 -32.67 4.45
N ASP A 924 24.88 -32.32 3.16
CA ASP A 924 23.80 -32.32 2.17
C ASP A 924 22.52 -31.57 2.61
N GLY A 925 22.67 -30.57 3.48
CA GLY A 925 21.57 -29.76 4.01
C GLY A 925 20.83 -30.35 5.21
N GLU A 926 21.25 -31.52 5.70
CA GLU A 926 20.68 -32.16 6.89
C GLU A 926 21.58 -31.97 8.11
N LEU A 927 20.95 -31.79 9.29
CA LEU A 927 21.64 -31.77 10.57
C LEU A 927 22.20 -33.15 10.90
N LYS A 928 23.53 -33.25 11.07
CA LYS A 928 24.22 -34.49 11.44
C LYS A 928 24.62 -34.54 12.90
N ASP A 929 25.02 -33.41 13.44
CA ASP A 929 25.52 -33.32 14.81
C ASP A 929 25.30 -31.92 15.38
N THR A 930 25.39 -31.79 16.71
CA THR A 930 25.21 -30.52 17.42
C THR A 930 26.29 -30.30 18.45
N PHE A 931 26.70 -29.05 18.62
CA PHE A 931 27.73 -28.67 19.57
C PHE A 931 27.51 -27.25 20.12
N ARG A 932 28.14 -26.97 21.25
CA ARG A 932 28.29 -25.63 21.82
C ARG A 932 29.76 -25.24 21.87
N TYR A 933 30.04 -23.96 21.63
CA TYR A 933 31.37 -23.39 21.81
C TYR A 933 31.56 -22.92 23.26
N MET A 934 32.73 -23.18 23.85
CA MET A 934 33.04 -22.93 25.26
C MET A 934 34.01 -21.75 25.43
N GLU A 935 34.03 -21.12 26.62
CA GLU A 935 34.89 -19.95 26.91
C GLU A 935 36.39 -20.24 26.79
N ASP A 936 36.80 -21.49 27.02
CA ASP A 936 38.19 -21.93 26.90
C ASP A 936 38.60 -22.29 25.45
N GLY A 937 37.66 -22.20 24.51
CA GLY A 937 37.85 -22.50 23.10
C GLY A 937 37.59 -23.95 22.70
N SER A 938 37.18 -24.80 23.63
CA SER A 938 36.71 -26.16 23.32
C SER A 938 35.29 -26.15 22.73
N PHE A 939 34.90 -27.27 22.13
CA PHE A 939 33.53 -27.52 21.69
C PHE A 939 32.98 -28.69 22.48
N ASN A 940 31.72 -28.62 22.93
CA ASN A 940 31.11 -29.71 23.70
C ASN A 940 29.79 -30.17 23.07
N THR A 941 29.47 -31.45 23.26
CA THR A 941 28.17 -32.03 22.94
C THR A 941 27.13 -31.73 24.03
N VAL A 942 25.89 -32.17 23.83
CA VAL A 942 24.81 -32.06 24.82
C VAL A 942 25.14 -32.79 26.12
N ASP A 943 25.91 -33.88 26.03
CA ASP A 943 26.36 -34.71 27.15
C ASP A 943 27.65 -34.18 27.82
N GLU A 944 28.07 -32.95 27.49
CA GLU A 944 29.28 -32.30 27.97
C GLU A 944 30.60 -32.98 27.59
N GLU A 945 30.59 -33.83 26.55
CA GLU A 945 31.80 -34.44 26.01
C GLU A 945 32.50 -33.51 25.01
N GLU A 946 33.84 -33.52 25.00
CA GLU A 946 34.64 -32.72 24.06
C GLU A 946 34.39 -33.17 22.61
N TYR A 947 34.08 -32.20 21.75
CA TYR A 947 33.72 -32.37 20.36
C TYR A 947 34.80 -31.83 19.42
N ASN A 948 35.10 -32.58 18.35
CA ASN A 948 36.10 -32.16 17.36
C ASN A 948 35.42 -31.82 16.03
N LEU A 949 35.53 -30.56 15.59
CA LEU A 949 34.94 -30.10 14.33
C LEU A 949 35.59 -30.77 13.12
N ILE A 950 34.79 -31.47 12.32
CA ILE A 950 35.21 -32.12 11.07
C ILE A 950 35.69 -31.08 10.06
N ASP A 951 36.82 -31.32 9.39
CA ASP A 951 37.33 -30.44 8.33
C ASP A 951 36.41 -30.42 7.10
N ASN A 952 36.30 -29.26 6.44
CA ASN A 952 35.40 -29.00 5.31
C ASN A 952 33.89 -29.17 5.61
N SER A 953 33.49 -29.18 6.89
CA SER A 953 32.08 -29.18 7.29
C SER A 953 31.41 -27.82 7.09
N PHE A 954 30.09 -27.86 7.00
CA PHE A 954 29.23 -26.68 7.05
C PHE A 954 28.60 -26.55 8.44
N ILE A 955 28.68 -25.37 9.02
CA ILE A 955 28.17 -25.04 10.35
C ILE A 955 26.97 -24.12 10.19
N GLY A 956 25.91 -24.36 10.95
CA GLY A 956 24.71 -23.51 10.99
C GLY A 956 24.14 -23.39 12.39
N VAL A 957 23.24 -22.43 12.61
CA VAL A 957 22.50 -22.33 13.87
C VAL A 957 21.38 -23.38 13.87
N VAL A 958 21.30 -24.20 14.91
CA VAL A 958 20.34 -25.32 14.99
C VAL A 958 18.91 -24.82 15.17
N HIS A 959 17.99 -25.32 14.34
CA HIS A 959 16.57 -25.03 14.50
C HIS A 959 15.88 -26.11 15.37
N PRO A 960 15.03 -25.77 16.37
CA PRO A 960 14.43 -26.78 17.25
C PRO A 960 13.57 -27.85 16.56
N LEU A 961 12.96 -27.52 15.41
CA LEU A 961 12.26 -28.49 14.52
C LEU A 961 13.14 -29.70 14.12
N GLU A 962 14.47 -29.55 14.13
CA GLU A 962 15.42 -30.60 13.73
C GLU A 962 15.89 -31.46 14.89
N LEU A 963 15.57 -31.06 16.12
CA LEU A 963 16.00 -31.74 17.33
C LEU A 963 14.92 -32.71 17.83
N GLU A 964 15.35 -33.89 18.24
CA GLU A 964 14.52 -34.76 19.05
C GLU A 964 14.26 -34.13 20.43
N THR A 965 13.13 -34.47 21.05
CA THR A 965 12.69 -33.86 22.31
C THR A 965 13.73 -34.03 23.42
N GLU A 966 14.36 -35.20 23.54
CA GLU A 966 15.38 -35.45 24.57
C GLU A 966 16.62 -34.56 24.38
N MET A 967 17.12 -34.45 23.15
CA MET A 967 18.27 -33.59 22.84
C MET A 967 17.95 -32.11 23.04
N LEU A 968 16.74 -31.66 22.68
CA LEU A 968 16.30 -30.28 22.91
C LEU A 968 16.26 -29.94 24.40
N GLU A 969 15.71 -30.82 25.24
CA GLU A 969 15.68 -30.62 26.69
C GLU A 969 17.08 -30.69 27.31
N GLY A 970 17.97 -31.56 26.82
CA GLY A 970 19.37 -31.60 27.25
C GLY A 970 20.09 -30.27 26.99
N TRP A 971 19.92 -29.69 25.80
CA TRP A 971 20.49 -28.38 25.49
C TRP A 971 19.90 -27.26 26.35
N LYS A 972 18.58 -27.29 26.63
CA LYS A 972 17.95 -26.30 27.53
C LYS A 972 18.53 -26.38 28.94
N GLN A 973 18.69 -27.60 29.47
CA GLN A 973 19.27 -27.83 30.78
C GLN A 973 20.71 -27.29 30.85
N GLN A 974 21.55 -27.60 29.87
CA GLN A 974 22.93 -27.10 29.84
C GLN A 974 22.99 -25.56 29.79
N PHE A 975 22.09 -24.90 29.04
CA PHE A 975 22.04 -23.42 29.02
C PHE A 975 21.57 -22.83 30.36
N GLU A 976 20.66 -23.50 31.06
CA GLU A 976 20.23 -23.10 32.40
C GLU A 976 21.35 -23.28 33.44
N ASP A 977 22.05 -24.43 33.42
CA ASP A 977 23.12 -24.77 34.36
C ASP A 977 24.33 -23.82 34.27
N TYR A 978 24.64 -23.34 33.06
CA TYR A 978 25.71 -22.38 32.81
C TYR A 978 25.23 -20.91 32.83
N GLU A 979 23.97 -20.66 33.20
CA GLU A 979 23.34 -19.32 33.26
C GLU A 979 23.47 -18.51 31.95
N ILE A 980 23.37 -19.18 30.79
CA ILE A 980 23.60 -18.58 29.48
C ILE A 980 22.32 -17.96 28.94
N VAL A 981 22.38 -16.66 28.64
CA VAL A 981 21.29 -15.93 27.98
C VAL A 981 21.46 -16.01 26.46
N GLN A 982 20.52 -16.66 25.77
CA GLN A 982 20.56 -16.72 24.30
C GLN A 982 20.32 -15.33 23.67
N PRO A 983 21.02 -14.99 22.58
CA PRO A 983 20.90 -13.69 21.91
C PRO A 983 19.52 -13.46 21.27
N PHE A 984 18.78 -14.54 21.05
CA PHE A 984 17.37 -14.62 20.64
C PHE A 984 16.83 -15.99 21.08
N PRO A 985 15.51 -16.23 21.18
CA PRO A 985 14.97 -17.47 21.72
C PRO A 985 15.15 -18.62 20.72
N GLN A 986 16.33 -19.25 20.69
CA GLN A 986 16.63 -20.38 19.82
C GLN A 986 15.94 -21.64 20.35
N LEU A 987 16.28 -22.11 21.55
CA LEU A 987 15.78 -23.41 22.08
C LEU A 987 14.33 -23.33 22.57
N GLN A 988 13.88 -22.13 22.95
CA GLN A 988 12.47 -21.87 23.32
C GLN A 988 11.60 -21.46 22.13
N ARG A 989 12.14 -21.50 20.90
CA ARG A 989 11.38 -21.15 19.69
C ARG A 989 10.21 -22.10 19.53
N LYS A 990 9.01 -21.55 19.33
CA LYS A 990 7.80 -22.34 19.08
C LYS A 990 7.85 -22.88 17.66
N VAL A 991 7.60 -24.18 17.52
CA VAL A 991 7.67 -24.90 16.25
C VAL A 991 6.25 -25.24 15.79
N TYR A 992 6.01 -25.12 14.48
CA TYR A 992 4.74 -25.48 13.87
C TYR A 992 4.94 -26.56 12.81
N THR A 993 4.13 -27.61 12.90
CA THR A 993 4.02 -28.67 11.88
C THR A 993 2.63 -28.64 11.27
N VAL A 994 2.54 -28.99 9.98
CA VAL A 994 1.26 -29.16 9.26
C VAL A 994 0.41 -30.22 9.99
N THR A 995 -0.84 -29.91 10.33
CA THR A 995 -1.77 -30.90 10.92
C THR A 995 -2.36 -31.82 9.86
N GLU A 996 -3.03 -32.91 10.25
CA GLU A 996 -3.69 -33.82 9.30
C GLU A 996 -4.78 -33.12 8.48
N GLU A 997 -5.52 -32.19 9.08
CA GLU A 997 -6.57 -31.43 8.42
C GLU A 997 -5.99 -30.46 7.37
N GLU A 998 -4.83 -29.86 7.65
CA GLU A 998 -4.21 -28.84 6.80
C GLU A 998 -3.50 -29.41 5.57
N LYS A 999 -3.27 -30.72 5.49
CA LYS A 999 -2.48 -31.35 4.42
C LYS A 999 -3.03 -31.06 3.02
N GLU A 1000 -4.35 -31.03 2.91
CA GLU A 1000 -5.09 -30.83 1.66
C GLU A 1000 -5.72 -29.44 1.53
N MET A 1001 -5.59 -28.59 2.57
CA MET A 1001 -6.11 -27.24 2.53
C MET A 1001 -5.28 -26.35 1.60
N LYS A 1002 -5.91 -25.29 1.08
CA LYS A 1002 -5.24 -24.25 0.27
C LYS A 1002 -4.75 -23.05 1.10
N ASN A 1003 -5.27 -22.91 2.31
CA ASN A 1003 -4.97 -21.82 3.23
C ASN A 1003 -4.84 -22.35 4.67
N ILE A 1004 -4.29 -21.51 5.55
CA ILE A 1004 -4.14 -21.77 6.98
C ILE A 1004 -4.97 -20.76 7.76
N GLU A 1005 -5.94 -21.26 8.54
CA GLU A 1005 -6.90 -20.45 9.31
C GLU A 1005 -6.51 -20.31 10.80
N ARG A 1006 -5.33 -20.80 11.24
CA ARG A 1006 -4.94 -20.87 12.68
C ARG A 1006 -5.04 -19.55 13.45
N PHE A 1007 -4.93 -18.42 12.76
CA PHE A 1007 -4.94 -17.08 13.34
C PHE A 1007 -6.18 -16.27 12.95
N ALA A 1008 -7.08 -16.86 12.17
CA ALA A 1008 -8.22 -16.19 11.57
C ALA A 1008 -9.20 -15.66 12.62
N GLY A 1009 -9.78 -14.49 12.35
CA GLY A 1009 -10.67 -13.77 13.25
C GLY A 1009 -9.95 -13.03 14.39
N THR A 1010 -8.62 -13.08 14.48
CA THR A 1010 -7.90 -12.34 15.52
C THR A 1010 -7.83 -10.86 15.20
N LYS A 1011 -8.29 -10.01 16.13
CA LYS A 1011 -8.17 -8.55 16.05
C LYS A 1011 -6.84 -8.08 16.62
N ILE A 1012 -6.17 -7.20 15.89
CA ILE A 1012 -4.85 -6.68 16.24
C ILE A 1012 -4.75 -5.20 15.88
N ASN A 1013 -3.96 -4.44 16.65
CA ASN A 1013 -3.61 -3.07 16.29
C ASN A 1013 -2.75 -3.02 15.01
N GLY A 1014 -3.18 -2.26 14.00
CA GLY A 1014 -2.54 -2.16 12.69
C GLY A 1014 -1.08 -1.75 12.75
N LEU A 1015 -0.73 -0.71 13.53
CA LEU A 1015 0.66 -0.24 13.68
C LEU A 1015 1.57 -1.34 14.23
N SER A 1016 1.05 -2.16 15.14
CA SER A 1016 1.79 -3.28 15.72
C SER A 1016 1.98 -4.40 14.71
N LEU A 1017 0.94 -4.76 13.94
CA LEU A 1017 1.02 -5.75 12.85
C LEU A 1017 2.05 -5.32 11.80
N VAL A 1018 1.90 -4.10 11.26
CA VAL A 1018 2.80 -3.51 10.26
C VAL A 1018 4.23 -3.47 10.79
N GLY A 1019 4.41 -2.96 12.02
CA GLY A 1019 5.73 -2.76 12.62
C GLY A 1019 6.46 -4.07 12.92
N LYS A 1020 5.75 -5.14 13.30
CA LYS A 1020 6.35 -6.45 13.59
C LYS A 1020 6.67 -7.23 12.32
N LEU A 1021 5.70 -7.40 11.41
CA LEU A 1021 5.90 -8.14 10.16
C LEU A 1021 6.99 -7.52 9.30
N THR A 1022 7.00 -6.18 9.15
CA THR A 1022 8.06 -5.50 8.38
C THR A 1022 9.46 -5.71 8.98
N LYS A 1023 9.58 -5.84 10.31
CA LYS A 1023 10.87 -6.15 10.96
C LYS A 1023 11.30 -7.60 10.73
N MET A 1024 10.36 -8.52 10.50
CA MET A 1024 10.60 -9.93 10.22
C MET A 1024 10.74 -10.23 8.72
N GLY A 1025 10.89 -9.18 7.89
CA GLY A 1025 11.14 -9.32 6.45
C GLY A 1025 9.88 -9.53 5.60
N TRP A 1026 8.70 -9.22 6.14
CA TRP A 1026 7.48 -9.17 5.36
C TRP A 1026 7.33 -7.82 4.67
N TYR A 1027 6.73 -7.85 3.50
CA TYR A 1027 6.44 -6.70 2.66
C TYR A 1027 4.95 -6.45 2.63
N ARG A 1028 4.60 -5.18 2.58
CA ARG A 1028 3.23 -4.76 2.35
C ARG A 1028 2.80 -5.16 0.93
N GLY A 1029 1.59 -5.70 0.78
CA GLY A 1029 0.94 -5.92 -0.50
C GLY A 1029 0.66 -4.64 -1.29
N SER A 1030 -0.04 -4.81 -2.41
CA SER A 1030 -0.38 -3.70 -3.30
C SER A 1030 -1.25 -2.64 -2.61
N ILE A 1031 -0.96 -1.38 -2.90
CA ILE A 1031 -1.81 -0.26 -2.46
C ILE A 1031 -2.91 -0.13 -3.50
N GLN A 1032 -4.14 -0.44 -3.12
CA GLN A 1032 -5.31 -0.44 -3.98
C GLN A 1032 -6.13 0.85 -3.74
N ASP A 1033 -7.44 0.77 -4.00
CA ASP A 1033 -8.37 1.88 -3.85
C ASP A 1033 -8.37 2.48 -2.44
N ALA A 1034 -8.66 3.77 -2.36
CA ALA A 1034 -8.62 4.58 -1.15
C ALA A 1034 -7.25 4.58 -0.41
N GLY A 1035 -6.19 4.09 -1.05
CA GLY A 1035 -4.87 3.98 -0.42
C GLY A 1035 -4.79 2.83 0.60
N CYS A 1036 -5.67 1.84 0.51
CA CYS A 1036 -5.71 0.67 1.38
C CYS A 1036 -4.91 -0.51 0.82
N TYR A 1037 -4.57 -1.46 1.68
CA TYR A 1037 -3.98 -2.75 1.33
C TYR A 1037 -4.51 -3.83 2.28
N TYR A 1038 -4.55 -5.08 1.80
CA TYR A 1038 -5.30 -6.17 2.42
C TYR A 1038 -4.39 -7.35 2.81
N GLN A 1039 -3.11 -7.28 2.47
CA GLN A 1039 -2.19 -8.38 2.64
C GLN A 1039 -0.76 -7.94 2.96
N PHE A 1040 -0.06 -8.79 3.70
CA PHE A 1040 1.39 -8.82 3.83
C PHE A 1040 1.90 -10.06 3.10
N TYR A 1041 3.06 -9.97 2.46
CA TYR A 1041 3.68 -11.11 1.81
C TYR A 1041 5.17 -11.23 2.14
N LYS A 1042 5.70 -12.44 2.04
CA LYS A 1042 7.12 -12.74 2.20
C LYS A 1042 7.48 -13.85 1.22
N GLU A 1043 8.47 -13.61 0.38
CA GLU A 1043 8.94 -14.56 -0.63
C GLU A 1043 10.38 -14.96 -0.37
N ASP A 1044 10.67 -16.24 -0.61
CA ASP A 1044 12.02 -16.76 -0.70
C ASP A 1044 12.24 -17.30 -2.12
N GLU A 1045 12.92 -16.50 -2.94
CA GLU A 1045 13.25 -16.83 -4.33
C GLU A 1045 14.16 -18.06 -4.46
N LYS A 1046 14.94 -18.41 -3.43
CA LYS A 1046 15.87 -19.56 -3.49
C LYS A 1046 15.12 -20.89 -3.48
N ILE A 1047 14.04 -20.97 -2.70
CA ILE A 1047 13.16 -22.15 -2.65
C ILE A 1047 11.93 -22.00 -3.56
N GLY A 1048 11.72 -20.82 -4.14
CA GLY A 1048 10.64 -20.55 -5.08
C GLY A 1048 9.25 -20.47 -4.43
N ILE A 1049 9.16 -20.12 -3.14
CA ILE A 1049 7.91 -20.11 -2.36
C ILE A 1049 7.68 -18.74 -1.71
N GLY A 1050 6.44 -18.28 -1.78
CA GLY A 1050 5.89 -17.13 -1.07
C GLY A 1050 4.85 -17.52 -0.04
N ALA A 1051 4.65 -16.64 0.94
CA ALA A 1051 3.55 -16.67 1.88
C ALA A 1051 2.82 -15.32 1.87
N GLU A 1052 1.50 -15.34 1.89
CA GLU A 1052 0.63 -14.16 1.95
C GLU A 1052 -0.29 -14.26 3.16
N LEU A 1053 -0.23 -13.28 4.06
CA LEU A 1053 -1.14 -13.11 5.18
C LEU A 1053 -2.21 -12.08 4.81
N GLN A 1054 -3.46 -12.51 4.75
CA GLN A 1054 -4.61 -11.68 4.43
C GLN A 1054 -5.28 -11.15 5.71
N PHE A 1055 -5.82 -9.94 5.64
CA PHE A 1055 -6.54 -9.27 6.72
C PHE A 1055 -7.55 -8.27 6.14
N GLU A 1056 -8.42 -7.74 7.01
CA GLU A 1056 -9.55 -6.89 6.65
C GLU A 1056 -9.19 -5.71 5.74
N TYR A 1057 -8.35 -4.79 6.21
CA TYR A 1057 -7.59 -3.80 5.43
C TYR A 1057 -6.76 -2.93 6.39
N LEU A 1058 -5.83 -2.16 5.83
CA LEU A 1058 -5.18 -1.03 6.49
C LEU A 1058 -4.99 0.11 5.48
N GLY A 1059 -5.23 1.36 5.91
CA GLY A 1059 -5.03 2.56 5.08
C GLY A 1059 -3.63 3.16 5.24
N VAL A 1060 -2.93 3.48 4.14
CA VAL A 1060 -1.61 4.10 4.22
C VAL A 1060 -1.71 5.48 4.89
N GLY A 1061 -1.01 5.66 6.02
CA GLY A 1061 -1.07 6.87 6.83
C GLY A 1061 -2.13 6.88 7.93
N TYR A 1062 -2.99 5.86 7.98
CA TYR A 1062 -4.02 5.62 8.98
C TYR A 1062 -3.91 4.18 9.52
N GLU A 1063 -2.67 3.73 9.73
CA GLU A 1063 -2.36 2.36 10.16
C GLU A 1063 -2.60 2.13 11.66
N ASP A 1064 -3.04 3.14 12.42
CA ASP A 1064 -3.30 3.06 13.86
C ASP A 1064 -4.64 2.39 14.22
N GLU A 1065 -5.48 2.12 13.22
CA GLU A 1065 -6.73 1.39 13.36
C GLU A 1065 -6.53 -0.09 13.72
N GLU A 1066 -7.58 -0.71 14.27
CA GLU A 1066 -7.63 -2.15 14.49
C GLU A 1066 -7.95 -2.85 13.17
N THR A 1067 -7.38 -4.04 12.96
CA THR A 1067 -7.65 -4.87 11.78
C THR A 1067 -7.80 -6.33 12.18
N THR A 1068 -8.52 -7.11 11.37
CA THR A 1068 -8.80 -8.54 11.62
C THR A 1068 -7.96 -9.42 10.70
N ILE A 1069 -7.17 -10.34 11.26
CA ILE A 1069 -6.43 -11.35 10.48
C ILE A 1069 -7.41 -12.37 9.91
N TYR A 1070 -7.28 -12.70 8.62
CA TYR A 1070 -8.05 -13.73 7.94
C TYR A 1070 -7.21 -15.00 7.78
N GLU A 1071 -6.65 -15.24 6.60
CA GLU A 1071 -5.96 -16.50 6.29
C GLU A 1071 -4.54 -16.28 5.80
N LEU A 1072 -3.75 -17.34 5.88
CA LEU A 1072 -2.40 -17.40 5.35
C LEU A 1072 -2.35 -18.38 4.17
N VAL A 1073 -1.81 -17.94 3.03
CA VAL A 1073 -1.72 -18.73 1.79
C VAL A 1073 -0.26 -18.87 1.37
N PHE A 1074 0.15 -20.07 0.96
CA PHE A 1074 1.47 -20.30 0.36
C PHE A 1074 1.34 -20.36 -1.16
N TYR A 1075 2.32 -19.82 -1.88
CA TYR A 1075 2.26 -19.71 -3.34
C TYR A 1075 3.65 -19.79 -3.99
N LYS A 1076 3.72 -19.95 -5.31
CA LYS A 1076 4.99 -19.91 -6.06
C LYS A 1076 5.55 -18.49 -6.05
N ALA A 1077 6.81 -18.32 -5.64
CA ALA A 1077 7.44 -16.99 -5.61
C ALA A 1077 7.46 -16.33 -7.00
N SER A 1078 7.43 -15.00 -7.05
CA SER A 1078 7.46 -14.19 -8.27
C SER A 1078 6.29 -14.39 -9.24
N THR A 1079 5.19 -15.02 -8.81
CA THR A 1079 3.98 -15.17 -9.63
C THR A 1079 2.90 -14.13 -9.35
N VAL A 1080 3.12 -13.22 -8.39
CA VAL A 1080 2.17 -12.16 -8.03
C VAL A 1080 2.86 -10.80 -8.15
N GLU A 1081 2.37 -9.95 -9.06
CA GLU A 1081 2.85 -8.58 -9.21
C GLU A 1081 2.38 -7.68 -8.05
N ARG A 1082 3.26 -6.82 -7.53
CA ARG A 1082 2.97 -5.95 -6.38
C ARG A 1082 3.27 -4.49 -6.71
N GLY A 1083 2.38 -3.56 -6.34
CA GLY A 1083 2.57 -2.14 -6.63
C GLY A 1083 1.42 -1.23 -6.23
N SER A 1084 1.50 0.05 -6.61
CA SER A 1084 0.37 0.98 -6.51
C SER A 1084 -0.63 0.72 -7.63
N TYR A 1085 -1.90 0.47 -7.30
CA TYR A 1085 -2.98 0.10 -8.21
C TYR A 1085 -2.72 -1.20 -8.99
N VAL A 1086 -2.02 -2.15 -8.36
CA VAL A 1086 -1.84 -3.51 -8.89
C VAL A 1086 -2.79 -4.45 -8.15
N TYR A 1087 -3.72 -5.07 -8.87
CA TYR A 1087 -4.76 -5.96 -8.31
C TYR A 1087 -4.45 -7.44 -8.57
N ASP A 1088 -3.17 -7.79 -8.65
CA ASP A 1088 -2.75 -9.17 -8.83
C ASP A 1088 -2.80 -9.92 -7.49
N GLU A 1089 -3.34 -11.13 -7.52
CA GLU A 1089 -3.64 -11.96 -6.35
C GLU A 1089 -3.08 -13.37 -6.53
N VAL A 1090 -2.97 -14.12 -5.42
CA VAL A 1090 -2.55 -15.52 -5.49
C VAL A 1090 -3.63 -16.33 -6.19
N THR A 1091 -3.35 -16.79 -7.41
CA THR A 1091 -4.25 -17.68 -8.15
C THR A 1091 -4.18 -19.11 -7.64
N ASP A 1092 -5.27 -19.86 -7.82
CA ASP A 1092 -5.37 -21.28 -7.47
C ASP A 1092 -4.26 -22.16 -8.09
N GLU A 1093 -3.80 -21.81 -9.30
CA GLU A 1093 -2.74 -22.52 -10.03
C GLU A 1093 -1.33 -22.28 -9.44
N ASN A 1094 -1.18 -21.16 -8.74
CA ASN A 1094 0.06 -20.76 -8.10
C ASN A 1094 0.06 -21.05 -6.60
N THR A 1095 -1.09 -21.39 -6.00
CA THR A 1095 -1.19 -21.85 -4.62
C THR A 1095 -0.42 -23.15 -4.39
N ILE A 1096 0.30 -23.21 -3.28
CA ILE A 1096 1.03 -24.38 -2.80
C ILE A 1096 0.35 -24.87 -1.53
N VAL A 1097 -0.14 -26.12 -1.55
CA VAL A 1097 -0.73 -26.74 -0.36
C VAL A 1097 0.31 -26.86 0.77
N PRO A 1098 -0.07 -26.70 2.05
CA PRO A 1098 0.84 -26.72 3.19
C PRO A 1098 1.78 -27.94 3.23
N MET A 1099 1.31 -29.12 2.83
CA MET A 1099 2.12 -30.34 2.77
C MET A 1099 3.33 -30.25 1.82
N LYS A 1100 3.25 -29.42 0.77
CA LYS A 1100 4.34 -29.22 -0.20
C LYS A 1100 5.30 -28.10 0.23
N VAL A 1101 5.00 -27.38 1.31
CA VAL A 1101 5.86 -26.31 1.83
C VAL A 1101 6.98 -26.93 2.67
N PRO A 1102 8.25 -26.54 2.49
CA PRO A 1102 9.35 -26.99 3.34
C PRO A 1102 9.05 -26.77 4.83
N LYS A 1103 9.24 -27.81 5.65
CA LYS A 1103 8.81 -27.82 7.07
C LYS A 1103 9.33 -26.61 7.86
N ARG A 1104 10.60 -26.23 7.64
CA ARG A 1104 11.21 -25.07 8.30
C ARG A 1104 10.51 -23.77 7.86
N PHE A 1105 10.34 -23.55 6.56
CA PHE A 1105 9.64 -22.37 6.05
C PHE A 1105 8.21 -22.25 6.58
N PHE A 1106 7.45 -23.36 6.59
CA PHE A 1106 6.12 -23.41 7.18
C PHE A 1106 6.15 -23.00 8.66
N SER A 1107 7.04 -23.60 9.46
CA SER A 1107 7.17 -23.28 10.89
C SER A 1107 7.48 -21.81 11.13
N GLU A 1108 8.40 -21.26 10.34
CA GLU A 1108 8.88 -19.88 10.49
C GLU A 1108 7.84 -18.84 10.10
N ILE A 1109 7.08 -19.08 9.03
CA ILE A 1109 5.99 -18.20 8.63
C ILE A 1109 4.90 -18.15 9.71
N LEU A 1110 4.52 -19.31 10.26
CA LEU A 1110 3.53 -19.34 11.35
C LEU A 1110 4.06 -18.70 12.64
N TYR A 1111 5.34 -18.89 12.95
CA TYR A 1111 5.99 -18.27 14.09
C TYR A 1111 6.05 -16.73 13.96
N ASP A 1112 6.34 -16.20 12.77
CA ASP A 1112 6.30 -14.76 12.50
C ASP A 1112 4.91 -14.19 12.80
N VAL A 1113 3.83 -14.85 12.35
CA VAL A 1113 2.46 -14.41 12.60
C VAL A 1113 2.10 -14.53 14.08
N ASP A 1114 2.46 -15.62 14.77
CA ASP A 1114 2.19 -15.83 16.21
C ASP A 1114 2.78 -14.72 17.08
N ARG A 1115 4.00 -14.26 16.75
CA ARG A 1115 4.65 -13.16 17.46
C ARG A 1115 3.93 -11.83 17.31
N THR A 1116 3.13 -11.65 16.26
CA THR A 1116 2.29 -10.45 16.14
C THR A 1116 1.18 -10.44 17.20
N LEU A 1117 0.71 -11.62 17.61
CA LEU A 1117 -0.45 -11.79 18.49
C LEU A 1117 -0.24 -11.33 19.93
N GLU A 1118 0.98 -11.01 20.36
CA GLU A 1118 1.19 -10.31 21.64
C GLU A 1118 0.45 -8.95 21.68
N ALA A 1119 0.16 -8.37 20.51
CA ALA A 1119 -0.61 -7.12 20.37
C ALA A 1119 -2.10 -7.36 20.06
N LYS A 1120 -2.61 -8.58 20.31
CA LYS A 1120 -4.02 -8.93 20.13
C LYS A 1120 -4.91 -8.05 21.00
N THR A 1121 -5.95 -7.51 20.39
CA THR A 1121 -6.95 -6.65 21.04
C THR A 1121 -8.30 -7.34 21.21
N GLY A 1122 -8.59 -8.39 20.42
CA GLY A 1122 -9.86 -9.10 20.48
C GLY A 1122 -9.98 -10.26 19.49
N PHE A 1123 -11.22 -10.69 19.25
CA PHE A 1123 -11.56 -11.77 18.31
C PHE A 1123 -12.93 -11.52 17.66
N THR A 1124 -13.04 -11.76 16.36
CA THR A 1124 -14.27 -11.64 15.55
C THR A 1124 -14.77 -13.04 15.21
N ALA A 1125 -15.88 -13.46 15.83
CA ALA A 1125 -16.43 -14.81 15.61
C ALA A 1125 -16.98 -15.04 14.19
N ASN A 1126 -17.44 -13.97 13.52
CA ASN A 1126 -18.06 -14.03 12.19
C ASN A 1126 -17.10 -13.61 11.06
N TRP A 1127 -15.79 -13.71 11.28
CA TRP A 1127 -14.78 -13.24 10.32
C TRP A 1127 -14.94 -13.81 8.90
N LYS A 1128 -15.51 -15.01 8.75
CA LYS A 1128 -15.82 -15.61 7.43
C LYS A 1128 -16.95 -14.92 6.67
N MET A 1129 -17.84 -14.19 7.36
CA MET A 1129 -18.91 -13.40 6.73
C MET A 1129 -18.46 -11.97 6.44
N ASP A 1130 -17.48 -11.49 7.21
CA ASP A 1130 -16.92 -10.13 7.12
C ASP A 1130 -15.80 -10.04 6.06
N ARG A 1131 -15.14 -11.17 5.77
CA ARG A 1131 -14.34 -11.40 4.56
C ARG A 1131 -15.26 -11.65 3.36
#